data_AF-A0A0K6GI35-F1
#
_entry.id   AF-A0A0K6GI35-F1
#
_cell.length_a   1.000
_cell.length_b   1.000
_cell.length_c   1.000
_cell.angle_alpha   90.00
_cell.angle_beta   90.00
_cell.angle_gamma   90.00
#
_symmetry.space_group_name_H-M   'P 1'
#
loop_
_entity.id
_entity.type
_entity.pdbx_description
1 polymer ?
#
loop_
_entity_poly.entity_id
_entity_poly.type
_entity_poly.pdbx_seq_one_letter_code
_entity_poly.pdbx_strand_id
1 'polypeptide(L)'
;MTQLFPESLKGKIADITAFVHLSRSRISEYEFEEVGFGGSADIFRGIYRKLDGSEVQVAIKCIRADNNSEEKDKLEKKLIRELTAWDSLRGCDNIIELMGTITGIGMLASPVCEWCPWNLQDYLERKRPPPKHMKMVGISHSRELRLYPYGTMYAKMLETLQGLDYMHNLASGPIAHGDIKLSNILVTASEKAMICDFGRSGKPQDSPVDVSNSSPFVGTVRYMSPELFARNITRPTPAADMWAYGCIALEILCRVPPYHEVSGEYEITRLIQTGHPPSTRPRGARASLLNDMLWDALSSCWKAPDWRPTSHTFLNQLTQMRERGEIPPSPPLLDLFSTMDSIPAAISPWPEELVDLKEVLIIEWGMGKLASSVRSSVWLGFYSRESSYRDLPPGVVIKVPRLNAGRADSTRHEHLQNILRKMVSNRYGVRHRNIIDLIGIDSTFTPHPGFVLESCSKGSLVAYCKDNLIIRHELTRPPAPEANAYSLMCDILEGLQYMHSYPIPIPQGDLTPENILVDSNGVAKISLFSIGRALVALPPTEAVTASIGTLLPLRWMSPELLSVNRQPTTESDMWAVGCVCYWILTELRPYATHRRDDFAGVESVRGYPPGTLENVDIYNSDWITNGIWGAVGRCWRYDPLLRPSSKEFLRMLQELEGRKLRWLPLTVVDLAGKVRSISTGEAEDTARIAQYTTVWIREFNYVKERREEDVHVSMSLYETTYTPRWYSKSAPVAIKLSSIKSQKQPSNTTLRNEITIMNQLDHPHIYKLLGIDSSVSPRPTIVLEFCGRLFSRPDDWSSHERIQILKDTVEAIAYLHGHPNGPIAHGNIQPANIFVLSSGRAKLTNFSCAFQYIVTDPNNHISLSAMAGAPQLPSLYCSPEQHTESGKDRIFLPTLAADIWSFGSTALSVRGLTN
;
A
#
# COMPACT_ATOMS: atom_id res chain seq x y z
N MET A 1 -12.37 -4.24 54.13
CA MET A 1 -13.73 -3.79 53.80
C MET A 1 -14.47 -4.98 53.21
N THR A 2 -15.69 -5.26 53.64
CA THR A 2 -16.52 -6.32 53.04
C THR A 2 -16.95 -5.87 51.64
N GLN A 3 -16.58 -6.62 50.61
CA GLN A 3 -17.05 -6.35 49.25
C GLN A 3 -18.53 -6.71 49.13
N LEU A 4 -19.29 -5.91 48.40
CA LEU A 4 -20.72 -6.12 48.21
C LEU A 4 -20.94 -6.92 46.93
N PHE A 5 -21.49 -8.12 47.07
CA PHE A 5 -22.16 -8.78 45.97
C PHE A 5 -23.55 -8.14 45.79
N PRO A 6 -23.95 -7.66 44.60
CA PRO A 6 -25.24 -7.00 44.43
C PRO A 6 -26.39 -7.95 44.78
N GLU A 7 -27.22 -7.59 45.76
CA GLU A 7 -28.31 -8.48 46.22
C GLU A 7 -29.30 -8.84 45.10
N SER A 8 -29.45 -7.96 44.10
CA SER A 8 -30.29 -8.17 42.91
C SER A 8 -29.85 -9.32 41.98
N LEU A 9 -28.58 -9.76 42.10
CA LEU A 9 -27.96 -10.85 41.35
C LEU A 9 -27.83 -12.15 42.17
N LYS A 10 -28.04 -12.08 43.49
CA LYS A 10 -27.85 -13.19 44.42
C LYS A 10 -28.80 -14.34 44.08
N GLY A 11 -28.25 -15.51 43.74
CA GLY A 11 -29.01 -16.68 43.30
C GLY A 11 -29.44 -16.67 41.83
N LYS A 12 -29.11 -15.63 41.04
CA LYS A 12 -29.24 -15.61 39.58
C LYS A 12 -27.93 -15.95 38.89
N ILE A 13 -26.83 -15.36 39.36
CA ILE A 13 -25.47 -15.60 38.86
C ILE A 13 -24.68 -16.31 39.95
N ALA A 14 -23.88 -17.30 39.56
CA ALA A 14 -23.07 -18.08 40.48
C ALA A 14 -21.91 -17.26 41.07
N ASP A 15 -21.83 -17.18 42.39
CA ASP A 15 -20.59 -16.81 43.08
C ASP A 15 -19.68 -18.05 43.11
N ILE A 16 -18.56 -17.96 42.40
CA ILE A 16 -17.58 -19.04 42.29
C ILE A 16 -16.28 -18.72 43.04
N THR A 17 -16.28 -17.72 43.94
CA THR A 17 -15.08 -17.23 44.66
C THR A 17 -14.32 -18.35 45.35
N ALA A 18 -15.02 -19.30 45.98
CA ALA A 18 -14.41 -20.43 46.70
C ALA A 18 -13.71 -21.46 45.79
N PHE A 19 -13.92 -21.39 44.47
CA PHE A 19 -13.51 -22.40 43.49
C PHE A 19 -12.50 -21.87 42.45
N VAL A 20 -12.18 -20.58 42.49
CA VAL A 20 -11.23 -19.93 41.57
C VAL A 20 -9.92 -19.64 42.29
N HIS A 21 -8.81 -20.16 41.77
CA HIS A 21 -7.47 -19.86 42.23
C HIS A 21 -6.76 -18.95 41.22
N LEU A 22 -6.36 -17.75 41.68
CA LEU A 22 -5.62 -16.79 40.85
C LEU A 22 -4.19 -17.25 40.60
N SER A 23 -3.70 -17.00 39.39
CA SER A 23 -2.28 -17.14 39.06
C SER A 23 -1.49 -16.02 39.75
N ARG A 24 -0.41 -16.35 40.45
CA ARG A 24 0.46 -15.37 41.13
C ARG A 24 1.61 -14.93 40.23
N SER A 25 2.04 -13.68 40.40
CA SER A 25 3.22 -13.11 39.76
C SER A 25 4.47 -13.91 40.09
N ARG A 26 5.41 -13.99 39.14
CA ARG A 26 6.75 -14.58 39.38
C ARG A 26 7.69 -13.66 40.16
N ILE A 27 7.29 -12.41 40.37
CA ILE A 27 8.12 -11.34 40.95
C ILE A 27 7.76 -11.10 42.43
N SER A 28 6.53 -11.41 42.84
CA SER A 28 6.00 -11.16 44.19
C SER A 28 4.96 -12.20 44.57
N GLU A 29 5.04 -12.77 45.78
CA GLU A 29 4.00 -13.66 46.32
C GLU A 29 2.67 -12.95 46.61
N TYR A 30 2.67 -11.61 46.60
CA TYR A 30 1.54 -10.73 46.94
C TYR A 30 0.87 -10.09 45.71
N GLU A 31 1.38 -10.30 44.50
CA GLU A 31 0.82 -9.74 43.26
C GLU A 31 0.28 -10.87 42.36
N PHE A 32 -0.79 -10.58 41.61
CA PHE A 32 -1.41 -11.53 40.68
C PHE A 32 -0.84 -11.39 39.26
N GLU A 33 -0.93 -12.45 38.45
CA GLU A 33 -0.55 -12.44 37.05
C GLU A 33 -1.59 -11.64 36.24
N GLU A 34 -1.33 -10.34 36.06
CA GLU A 34 -2.10 -9.44 35.20
C GLU A 34 -1.70 -9.68 33.72
N VAL A 35 -2.69 -9.94 32.86
CA VAL A 35 -2.43 -10.46 31.49
C VAL A 35 -2.98 -9.56 30.38
N GLY A 36 -3.59 -8.42 30.74
CA GLY A 36 -3.99 -7.39 29.79
C GLY A 36 -4.76 -6.23 30.43
N PHE A 37 -4.60 -5.05 29.84
CA PHE A 37 -5.30 -3.82 30.24
C PHE A 37 -6.46 -3.53 29.28
N GLY A 38 -7.67 -3.36 29.82
CA GLY A 38 -8.78 -2.72 29.11
C GLY A 38 -8.85 -1.21 29.39
N GLY A 39 -9.74 -0.52 28.67
CA GLY A 39 -9.97 0.92 28.88
C GLY A 39 -10.60 1.29 30.24
N SER A 40 -11.25 0.32 30.91
CA SER A 40 -11.98 0.49 32.17
C SER A 40 -11.83 -0.67 33.16
N ALA A 41 -11.08 -1.72 32.82
CA ALA A 41 -10.96 -2.94 33.61
C ALA A 41 -9.60 -3.63 33.36
N ASP A 42 -9.14 -4.37 34.36
CA ASP A 42 -7.92 -5.18 34.34
C ASP A 42 -8.27 -6.66 34.20
N ILE A 43 -7.51 -7.40 33.39
CA ILE A 43 -7.77 -8.83 33.13
C ILE A 43 -6.73 -9.70 33.83
N PHE A 44 -7.20 -10.41 34.86
CA PHE A 44 -6.43 -11.41 35.59
C PHE A 44 -6.69 -12.82 35.06
N ARG A 45 -5.72 -13.72 35.28
CA ARG A 45 -5.83 -15.13 34.93
C ARG A 45 -5.92 -16.02 36.17
N GLY A 46 -6.74 -17.06 36.08
CA GLY A 46 -6.89 -18.05 37.15
C GLY A 46 -7.22 -19.44 36.63
N ILE A 47 -7.42 -20.35 37.58
CA ILE A 47 -7.91 -21.71 37.36
C ILE A 47 -9.22 -21.84 38.16
N TYR A 48 -10.30 -22.18 37.47
CA TYR A 48 -11.58 -22.53 38.07
C TYR A 48 -11.69 -24.04 38.17
N ARG A 49 -11.85 -24.57 39.40
CA ARG A 49 -12.11 -25.99 39.65
C ARG A 49 -13.62 -26.21 39.75
N LYS A 50 -14.21 -26.85 38.74
CA LYS A 50 -15.63 -27.18 38.67
C LYS A 50 -15.99 -28.26 39.71
N LEU A 51 -17.28 -28.37 40.02
CA LEU A 51 -17.82 -29.35 40.97
C LEU A 51 -17.64 -30.81 40.52
N ASP A 52 -17.44 -31.06 39.23
CA ASP A 52 -17.11 -32.37 38.65
C ASP A 52 -15.62 -32.74 38.80
N GLY A 53 -14.81 -31.86 39.40
CA GLY A 53 -13.36 -32.03 39.58
C GLY A 53 -12.52 -31.59 38.39
N SER A 54 -13.12 -31.14 37.28
CA SER A 54 -12.37 -30.59 36.15
C SER A 54 -11.82 -29.19 36.43
N GLU A 55 -10.65 -28.88 35.87
CA GLU A 55 -10.00 -27.57 36.00
C GLU A 55 -9.99 -26.86 34.65
N VAL A 56 -10.44 -25.60 34.63
CA VAL A 56 -10.52 -24.76 33.43
C VAL A 56 -9.74 -23.46 33.68
N GLN A 57 -8.95 -23.01 32.69
CA GLN A 57 -8.31 -21.71 32.77
C GLN A 57 -9.34 -20.61 32.52
N VAL A 58 -9.35 -19.58 33.36
CA VAL A 58 -10.34 -18.51 33.33
C VAL A 58 -9.70 -17.12 33.22
N ALA A 59 -10.40 -16.24 32.51
CA ALA A 59 -10.17 -14.81 32.51
C ALA A 59 -11.12 -14.14 33.52
N ILE A 60 -10.60 -13.16 34.25
CA ILE A 60 -11.30 -12.48 35.35
C ILE A 60 -11.22 -10.97 35.07
N LYS A 61 -12.36 -10.33 34.84
CA LYS A 61 -12.45 -8.90 34.49
C LYS A 61 -12.69 -8.08 35.76
N CYS A 62 -11.67 -7.40 36.25
CA CYS A 62 -11.75 -6.53 37.42
C CYS A 62 -12.00 -5.08 36.99
N ILE A 63 -13.18 -4.52 37.29
CA ILE A 63 -13.50 -3.13 36.95
C ILE A 63 -12.70 -2.19 37.87
N ARG A 64 -12.00 -1.21 37.27
CA ARG A 64 -11.33 -0.14 38.02
C ARG A 64 -12.37 0.81 38.60
N ALA A 65 -12.25 1.13 39.89
CA ALA A 65 -13.14 2.05 40.59
C ALA A 65 -12.35 2.82 41.64
N ASP A 66 -12.59 4.12 41.73
CA ASP A 66 -12.06 4.98 42.80
C ASP A 66 -12.95 4.93 44.05
N ASN A 67 -12.43 5.39 45.18
CA ASN A 67 -13.12 5.39 46.49
C ASN A 67 -14.33 6.34 46.60
N ASN A 68 -14.84 6.89 45.49
CA ASN A 68 -15.97 7.81 45.44
C ASN A 68 -17.32 7.04 45.44
N SER A 69 -18.19 7.32 46.41
CA SER A 69 -19.46 6.59 46.59
C SER A 69 -20.44 6.79 45.43
N GLU A 70 -20.58 7.99 44.87
CA GLU A 70 -21.49 8.23 43.74
C GLU A 70 -21.03 7.52 42.46
N GLU A 71 -19.72 7.38 42.29
CA GLU A 71 -19.12 6.72 41.13
C GLU A 71 -19.27 5.20 41.24
N LYS A 72 -19.03 4.66 42.43
CA LYS A 72 -19.27 3.26 42.75
C LYS A 72 -20.71 2.83 42.43
N ASP A 73 -21.71 3.61 42.85
CA ASP A 73 -23.13 3.35 42.55
C ASP A 73 -23.43 3.34 41.04
N LYS A 74 -22.76 4.19 40.26
CA LYS A 74 -22.89 4.25 38.79
C LYS A 74 -22.21 3.03 38.14
N LEU A 75 -21.04 2.63 38.62
CA LEU A 75 -20.30 1.47 38.14
C LEU A 75 -21.01 0.15 38.49
N GLU A 76 -21.57 0.03 39.69
CA GLU A 76 -22.36 -1.15 40.10
C GLU A 76 -23.61 -1.31 39.22
N LYS A 77 -24.33 -0.20 38.91
CA LYS A 77 -25.46 -0.22 37.96
C LYS A 77 -25.05 -0.61 36.54
N LYS A 78 -23.83 -0.25 36.09
CA LYS A 78 -23.28 -0.70 34.80
C LYS A 78 -22.95 -2.19 34.83
N LEU A 79 -22.27 -2.67 35.87
CA LEU A 79 -21.92 -4.08 36.06
C LEU A 79 -23.18 -4.97 36.12
N ILE A 80 -24.21 -4.59 36.86
CA ILE A 80 -25.48 -5.34 36.93
C ILE A 80 -26.10 -5.48 35.53
N ARG A 81 -26.07 -4.42 34.70
CA ARG A 81 -26.58 -4.46 33.32
C ARG A 81 -25.75 -5.37 32.42
N GLU A 82 -24.43 -5.23 32.45
CA GLU A 82 -23.49 -6.08 31.71
C GLU A 82 -23.69 -7.56 32.05
N LEU A 83 -23.71 -7.90 33.35
CA LEU A 83 -23.92 -9.26 33.83
C LEU A 83 -25.32 -9.81 33.45
N THR A 84 -26.37 -8.99 33.54
CA THR A 84 -27.74 -9.43 33.18
C THR A 84 -27.87 -9.66 31.67
N ALA A 85 -27.26 -8.80 30.84
CA ALA A 85 -27.23 -8.99 29.40
C ALA A 85 -26.43 -10.25 29.05
N TRP A 86 -25.21 -10.40 29.58
CA TRP A 86 -24.34 -11.53 29.33
C TRP A 86 -24.94 -12.88 29.77
N ASP A 87 -25.55 -12.95 30.95
CA ASP A 87 -26.23 -14.16 31.44
C ASP A 87 -27.40 -14.59 30.54
N SER A 88 -28.10 -13.63 29.91
CA SER A 88 -29.17 -13.92 28.95
C SER A 88 -28.71 -14.47 27.59
N LEU A 89 -27.39 -14.52 27.34
CA LEU A 89 -26.79 -15.00 26.09
C LEU A 89 -26.21 -16.43 26.17
N ARG A 90 -26.47 -17.15 27.28
CA ARG A 90 -26.02 -18.55 27.46
C ARG A 90 -26.50 -19.48 26.35
N GLY A 91 -25.66 -20.43 25.97
CA GLY A 91 -25.98 -21.49 25.01
C GLY A 91 -25.68 -21.17 23.56
N CYS A 92 -25.13 -19.99 23.24
CA CYS A 92 -24.57 -19.71 21.92
C CYS A 92 -23.09 -20.09 21.85
N ASP A 93 -22.78 -20.93 20.87
CA ASP A 93 -21.46 -21.46 20.57
C ASP A 93 -20.41 -20.39 20.17
N ASN A 94 -20.86 -19.18 19.81
CA ASN A 94 -20.04 -18.06 19.34
C ASN A 94 -20.14 -16.81 20.24
N ILE A 95 -20.53 -17.00 21.50
CA ILE A 95 -20.56 -15.97 22.53
C ILE A 95 -19.79 -16.54 23.72
N ILE A 96 -18.86 -15.78 24.31
CA ILE A 96 -18.13 -16.24 25.50
C ILE A 96 -19.12 -16.48 26.65
N GLU A 97 -19.06 -17.62 27.35
CA GLU A 97 -19.99 -17.89 28.46
C GLU A 97 -19.55 -17.19 29.77
N LEU A 98 -20.51 -16.60 30.48
CA LEU A 98 -20.35 -16.14 31.86
C LEU A 98 -20.38 -17.34 32.81
N MET A 99 -19.21 -17.82 33.25
CA MET A 99 -19.11 -18.93 34.21
C MET A 99 -19.62 -18.54 35.60
N GLY A 100 -19.47 -17.26 35.96
CA GLY A 100 -19.92 -16.71 37.22
C GLY A 100 -19.18 -15.43 37.55
N THR A 101 -19.13 -15.14 38.85
CA THR A 101 -18.53 -13.93 39.40
C THR A 101 -17.71 -14.26 40.63
N ILE A 102 -16.67 -13.48 40.90
CA ILE A 102 -15.86 -13.61 42.12
C ILE A 102 -15.70 -12.28 42.86
N THR A 103 -15.40 -12.38 44.14
CA THR A 103 -15.04 -11.27 45.03
C THR A 103 -13.62 -11.45 45.57
N GLY A 104 -13.02 -10.37 46.07
CA GLY A 104 -11.70 -10.36 46.71
C GLY A 104 -10.60 -9.58 45.98
N ILE A 105 -10.81 -9.19 44.71
CA ILE A 105 -9.76 -8.63 43.85
C ILE A 105 -9.91 -7.10 43.64
N GLY A 106 -11.14 -6.62 43.41
CA GLY A 106 -11.44 -5.20 43.17
C GLY A 106 -12.56 -4.68 44.08
N MET A 107 -13.02 -3.45 43.86
CA MET A 107 -14.10 -2.86 44.68
C MET A 107 -15.50 -3.42 44.40
N LEU A 108 -15.67 -4.08 43.24
CA LEU A 108 -16.91 -4.67 42.76
C LEU A 108 -16.69 -6.16 42.41
N ALA A 109 -17.77 -6.92 42.31
CA ALA A 109 -17.72 -8.30 41.83
C ALA A 109 -17.13 -8.36 40.40
N SER A 110 -16.21 -9.30 40.17
CA SER A 110 -15.48 -9.46 38.90
C SER A 110 -16.09 -10.62 38.10
N PRO A 111 -16.63 -10.41 36.88
CA PRO A 111 -17.06 -11.50 36.01
C PRO A 111 -15.91 -12.43 35.63
N VAL A 112 -16.26 -13.70 35.46
CA VAL A 112 -15.33 -14.79 35.12
C VAL A 112 -15.83 -15.57 33.91
N CYS A 113 -14.94 -15.81 32.95
CA CYS A 113 -15.21 -16.57 31.73
C CYS A 113 -14.00 -17.44 31.32
N GLU A 114 -14.13 -18.23 30.25
CA GLU A 114 -13.01 -19.04 29.74
C GLU A 114 -11.82 -18.18 29.29
N TRP A 115 -10.60 -18.60 29.65
CA TRP A 115 -9.38 -17.98 29.17
C TRP A 115 -9.18 -18.26 27.68
N CYS A 116 -9.45 -17.24 26.85
CA CYS A 116 -9.09 -17.29 25.43
C CYS A 116 -7.64 -16.79 25.21
N PRO A 117 -6.79 -17.53 24.47
CA PRO A 117 -5.40 -17.14 24.23
C PRO A 117 -5.22 -15.83 23.44
N TRP A 118 -6.21 -15.44 22.63
CA TRP A 118 -6.18 -14.21 21.83
C TRP A 118 -7.56 -13.53 21.76
N ASN A 119 -7.56 -12.22 21.50
CA ASN A 119 -8.65 -11.59 20.73
C ASN A 119 -8.37 -11.69 19.22
N LEU A 120 -9.36 -11.42 18.38
CA LEU A 120 -9.26 -11.61 16.94
C LEU A 120 -8.22 -10.67 16.36
N GLN A 121 -8.13 -9.42 16.81
CA GLN A 121 -7.05 -8.52 16.39
C GLN A 121 -5.66 -9.12 16.64
N ASP A 122 -5.40 -9.59 17.87
CA ASP A 122 -4.14 -10.23 18.25
C ASP A 122 -3.89 -11.60 17.60
N TYR A 123 -4.94 -12.30 17.19
CA TYR A 123 -4.86 -13.56 16.43
C TYR A 123 -4.55 -13.30 14.96
N LEU A 124 -5.17 -12.28 14.35
CA LEU A 124 -4.90 -11.85 12.98
C LEU A 124 -3.51 -11.23 12.82
N GLU A 125 -3.01 -10.52 13.85
CA GLU A 125 -1.66 -9.95 13.95
C GLU A 125 -0.63 -10.92 14.58
N ARG A 126 -1.10 -12.06 15.11
CA ARG A 126 -0.32 -13.08 15.87
C ARG A 126 0.60 -12.52 16.97
N LYS A 127 0.09 -11.59 17.79
CA LYS A 127 0.84 -10.95 18.90
C LYS A 127 1.37 -11.93 19.95
N ARG A 128 0.69 -13.07 20.17
CA ARG A 128 1.07 -14.10 21.16
C ARG A 128 1.26 -15.47 20.49
N PRO A 129 2.24 -16.31 20.90
CA PRO A 129 2.44 -17.65 20.34
C PRO A 129 1.36 -18.65 20.79
N PRO A 130 1.08 -19.71 20.01
CA PRO A 130 0.11 -20.74 20.39
C PRO A 130 0.53 -21.54 21.65
N PRO A 131 -0.43 -21.99 22.50
CA PRO A 131 -0.12 -22.76 23.71
C PRO A 131 0.63 -24.06 23.44
N LYS A 132 1.59 -24.42 24.31
CA LYS A 132 2.48 -25.59 24.15
C LYS A 132 1.78 -26.96 23.97
N HIS A 133 0.54 -27.10 24.42
CA HIS A 133 -0.24 -28.34 24.29
C HIS A 133 -0.94 -28.48 22.92
N MET A 134 -0.94 -27.42 22.12
CA MET A 134 -1.49 -27.40 20.77
C MET A 134 -0.52 -28.14 19.84
N LYS A 135 -0.67 -29.47 19.76
CA LYS A 135 -0.05 -30.26 18.69
C LYS A 135 -0.55 -29.69 17.36
N MET A 136 0.32 -28.97 16.66
CA MET A 136 0.22 -28.84 15.21
C MET A 136 0.04 -30.25 14.66
N VAL A 137 -1.13 -30.55 14.07
CA VAL A 137 -1.34 -31.85 13.42
C VAL A 137 -0.30 -31.95 12.32
N GLY A 138 0.64 -32.88 12.49
CA GLY A 138 1.88 -32.89 11.71
C GLY A 138 1.62 -32.98 10.22
N ILE A 139 2.48 -32.32 9.44
CA ILE A 139 2.51 -32.41 7.98
C ILE A 139 3.00 -33.81 7.61
N SER A 140 2.11 -34.81 7.67
CA SER A 140 2.38 -36.13 7.13
C SER A 140 2.34 -36.04 5.61
N HIS A 141 3.38 -36.58 4.97
CA HIS A 141 3.57 -36.53 3.53
C HIS A 141 2.50 -37.34 2.77
N SER A 142 1.34 -36.73 2.48
CA SER A 142 0.36 -37.28 1.55
C SER A 142 -0.25 -36.17 0.68
N ARG A 143 -0.38 -36.48 -0.61
CA ARG A 143 -0.55 -35.49 -1.70
C ARG A 143 -1.99 -35.02 -1.91
N GLU A 144 -2.81 -35.04 -0.84
CA GLU A 144 -4.23 -34.67 -0.89
C GLU A 144 -4.48 -33.40 -0.07
N LEU A 145 -5.00 -32.35 -0.73
CA LEU A 145 -5.55 -31.19 -0.04
C LEU A 145 -6.82 -31.60 0.72
N ARG A 146 -6.67 -32.04 1.98
CA ARG A 146 -7.81 -32.07 2.91
C ARG A 146 -8.11 -30.65 3.36
N LEU A 147 -9.37 -30.25 3.21
CA LEU A 147 -9.86 -28.91 3.56
C LEU A 147 -9.45 -28.53 4.99
N TYR A 148 -8.90 -27.32 5.16
CA TYR A 148 -8.72 -26.67 6.46
C TYR A 148 -9.99 -25.86 6.78
N PRO A 149 -10.93 -26.33 7.64
CA PRO A 149 -12.24 -25.70 7.76
C PRO A 149 -12.28 -24.54 8.75
N TYR A 150 -11.41 -24.56 9.78
CA TYR A 150 -11.57 -23.78 11.01
C TYR A 150 -10.67 -22.54 11.10
N GLY A 151 -9.40 -22.61 10.69
CA GLY A 151 -8.42 -21.51 10.80
C GLY A 151 -8.46 -20.43 9.70
N THR A 152 -9.57 -20.28 8.98
CA THR A 152 -9.66 -19.45 7.76
C THR A 152 -10.36 -18.10 7.99
N MET A 153 -10.08 -17.07 7.18
CA MET A 153 -10.70 -15.74 7.30
C MET A 153 -12.23 -15.81 7.27
N TYR A 154 -12.82 -16.58 6.35
CA TYR A 154 -14.28 -16.73 6.26
C TYR A 154 -14.89 -17.49 7.44
N ALA A 155 -14.16 -18.45 8.04
CA ALA A 155 -14.64 -19.11 9.25
C ALA A 155 -14.82 -18.09 10.39
N LYS A 156 -13.83 -17.21 10.60
CA LYS A 156 -13.90 -16.17 11.64
C LYS A 156 -15.00 -15.14 11.39
N MET A 157 -15.25 -14.77 10.12
CA MET A 157 -16.40 -13.94 9.74
C MET A 157 -17.74 -14.60 10.07
N LEU A 158 -17.94 -15.85 9.63
CA LEU A 158 -19.18 -16.59 9.84
C LEU A 158 -19.44 -16.87 11.32
N GLU A 159 -18.43 -17.30 12.07
CA GLU A 159 -18.49 -17.51 13.52
C GLU A 159 -18.90 -16.22 14.26
N THR A 160 -18.32 -15.08 13.91
CA THR A 160 -18.71 -13.79 14.51
C THR A 160 -20.16 -13.42 14.14
N LEU A 161 -20.57 -13.66 12.90
CA LEU A 161 -21.93 -13.38 12.46
C LEU A 161 -22.97 -14.31 13.09
N GLN A 162 -22.63 -15.56 13.38
CA GLN A 162 -23.46 -16.51 14.13
C GLN A 162 -23.71 -16.04 15.56
N GLY A 163 -22.69 -15.46 16.22
CA GLY A 163 -22.86 -14.81 17.53
C GLY A 163 -23.82 -13.62 17.47
N LEU A 164 -23.68 -12.76 16.46
CA LEU A 164 -24.60 -11.61 16.25
C LEU A 164 -26.03 -12.06 15.92
N ASP A 165 -26.20 -13.07 15.05
CA ASP A 165 -27.52 -13.61 14.69
C ASP A 165 -28.26 -14.12 15.93
N TYR A 166 -27.55 -14.82 16.81
CA TYR A 166 -28.11 -15.27 18.09
C TYR A 166 -28.56 -14.09 18.97
N MET A 167 -27.70 -13.09 19.19
CA MET A 167 -28.04 -11.90 20.00
C MET A 167 -29.25 -11.12 19.45
N HIS A 168 -29.33 -11.01 18.12
CA HIS A 168 -30.37 -10.23 17.44
C HIS A 168 -31.71 -10.96 17.34
N ASN A 169 -31.75 -12.29 17.41
CA ASN A 169 -32.97 -13.09 17.22
C ASN A 169 -33.45 -13.84 18.49
N LEU A 170 -33.00 -13.41 19.67
CA LEU A 170 -33.49 -13.95 20.94
C LEU A 170 -35.02 -13.84 21.07
N ALA A 171 -35.66 -14.92 21.53
CA ALA A 171 -37.09 -14.95 21.81
C ALA A 171 -37.54 -13.92 22.88
N SER A 172 -36.61 -13.42 23.72
CA SER A 172 -36.89 -12.35 24.69
C SER A 172 -36.79 -10.93 24.10
N GLY A 173 -36.61 -10.80 22.79
CA GLY A 173 -36.36 -9.56 22.06
C GLY A 173 -34.87 -9.31 21.78
N PRO A 174 -34.54 -8.60 20.69
CA PRO A 174 -33.16 -8.37 20.24
C PRO A 174 -32.31 -7.67 21.29
N ILE A 175 -31.08 -8.18 21.50
CA ILE A 175 -30.03 -7.49 22.24
C ILE A 175 -28.98 -7.03 21.21
N ALA A 176 -28.67 -5.74 21.20
CA ALA A 176 -27.57 -5.21 20.42
C ALA A 176 -26.28 -5.21 21.26
N HIS A 177 -25.13 -5.49 20.63
CA HIS A 177 -23.84 -5.57 21.30
C HIS A 177 -23.29 -4.18 21.62
N GLY A 178 -23.27 -3.28 20.62
CA GLY A 178 -22.93 -1.85 20.79
C GLY A 178 -21.43 -1.50 20.77
N ASP A 179 -20.54 -2.50 20.73
CA ASP A 179 -19.07 -2.30 20.65
C ASP A 179 -18.38 -3.42 19.85
N ILE A 180 -18.92 -3.77 18.67
CA ILE A 180 -18.30 -4.78 17.79
C ILE A 180 -17.03 -4.23 17.15
N LYS A 181 -15.90 -4.89 17.42
CA LYS A 181 -14.56 -4.61 16.88
C LYS A 181 -13.66 -5.81 17.10
N LEU A 182 -12.52 -5.89 16.39
CA LEU A 182 -11.63 -7.06 16.43
C LEU A 182 -11.05 -7.39 17.82
N SER A 183 -10.90 -6.40 18.71
CA SER A 183 -10.45 -6.65 20.09
C SER A 183 -11.50 -7.32 20.98
N ASN A 184 -12.78 -7.25 20.60
CA ASN A 184 -13.93 -7.74 21.37
C ASN A 184 -14.49 -9.06 20.82
N ILE A 185 -13.71 -9.75 19.98
CA ILE A 185 -13.98 -11.09 19.50
C ILE A 185 -12.83 -11.94 20.00
N LEU A 186 -13.07 -12.90 20.88
CA LEU A 186 -12.05 -13.82 21.38
C LEU A 186 -11.85 -14.99 20.43
N VAL A 187 -10.64 -15.55 20.41
CA VAL A 187 -10.31 -16.77 19.67
C VAL A 187 -9.86 -17.85 20.65
N THR A 188 -10.59 -18.96 20.71
CA THR A 188 -10.30 -20.10 21.59
C THR A 188 -9.00 -20.81 21.20
N ALA A 189 -8.52 -21.70 22.07
CA ALA A 189 -7.45 -22.65 21.73
C ALA A 189 -7.86 -23.64 20.61
N SER A 190 -9.16 -23.81 20.35
CA SER A 190 -9.73 -24.59 19.23
C SER A 190 -9.95 -23.76 17.95
N GLU A 191 -9.37 -22.56 17.88
CA GLU A 191 -9.50 -21.60 16.76
C GLU A 191 -10.96 -21.20 16.44
N LYS A 192 -11.81 -21.00 17.45
CA LYS A 192 -13.20 -20.53 17.28
C LYS A 192 -13.35 -19.08 17.71
N ALA A 193 -13.97 -18.24 16.88
CA ALA A 193 -14.32 -16.87 17.25
C ALA A 193 -15.57 -16.81 18.15
N MET A 194 -15.51 -16.04 19.22
CA MET A 194 -16.58 -15.83 20.18
C MET A 194 -16.67 -14.35 20.61
N ILE A 195 -17.84 -13.73 20.56
CA ILE A 195 -18.04 -12.33 20.95
C ILE A 195 -17.88 -12.16 22.47
N CYS A 196 -17.27 -11.05 22.92
CA CYS A 196 -17.12 -10.68 24.33
C CYS A 196 -17.29 -9.17 24.59
N ASP A 197 -17.33 -8.79 25.87
CA ASP A 197 -17.42 -7.41 26.39
C ASP A 197 -18.79 -6.72 26.21
N PHE A 198 -19.77 -7.22 26.96
CA PHE A 198 -21.17 -6.77 26.94
C PHE A 198 -21.43 -5.47 27.71
N GLY A 199 -20.39 -4.73 28.11
CA GLY A 199 -20.51 -3.50 28.92
C GLY A 199 -21.29 -2.36 28.26
N ARG A 200 -21.53 -2.46 26.94
CA ARG A 200 -22.38 -1.54 26.16
C ARG A 200 -23.64 -2.22 25.60
N SER A 201 -23.85 -3.51 25.85
CA SER A 201 -24.98 -4.25 25.27
C SER A 201 -26.31 -3.90 25.94
N GLY A 202 -27.39 -4.00 25.19
CA GLY A 202 -28.74 -3.69 25.71
C GLY A 202 -29.84 -3.93 24.69
N LYS A 203 -31.08 -3.92 25.18
CA LYS A 203 -32.28 -3.97 24.35
C LYS A 203 -32.62 -2.57 23.84
N PRO A 204 -33.22 -2.42 22.64
CA PRO A 204 -33.60 -1.11 22.11
C PRO A 204 -34.51 -0.29 23.03
N GLN A 205 -35.24 -0.94 23.95
CA GLN A 205 -36.17 -0.31 24.88
C GLN A 205 -35.51 0.19 26.18
N ASP A 206 -34.30 -0.26 26.52
CA ASP A 206 -33.61 0.06 27.79
C ASP A 206 -33.29 1.55 27.94
N SER A 207 -33.08 2.01 29.19
CA SER A 207 -32.68 3.39 29.45
C SER A 207 -31.38 3.75 28.72
N PRO A 208 -31.23 4.99 28.17
CA PRO A 208 -30.01 5.41 27.49
C PRO A 208 -28.75 5.10 28.30
N VAL A 209 -27.76 4.50 27.65
CA VAL A 209 -26.41 4.34 28.22
C VAL A 209 -25.73 5.71 28.14
N ASP A 210 -25.11 6.13 29.24
CA ASP A 210 -24.39 7.40 29.27
C ASP A 210 -23.07 7.29 28.48
N VAL A 211 -23.12 7.67 27.21
CA VAL A 211 -22.00 7.66 26.26
C VAL A 211 -21.05 8.86 26.46
N SER A 212 -21.42 9.82 27.32
CA SER A 212 -20.75 11.13 27.37
C SER A 212 -19.35 11.12 28.01
N ASN A 213 -19.05 10.09 28.82
CA ASN A 213 -17.81 10.02 29.61
C ASN A 213 -16.82 8.92 29.15
N SER A 214 -17.08 8.20 28.07
CA SER A 214 -16.02 7.39 27.44
C SER A 214 -15.15 8.29 26.57
N SER A 215 -13.95 8.60 27.06
CA SER A 215 -12.88 9.21 26.25
C SER A 215 -12.75 8.48 24.90
N PRO A 216 -12.55 9.20 23.77
CA PRO A 216 -12.30 8.57 22.49
C PRO A 216 -10.95 7.85 22.53
N PHE A 217 -10.96 6.58 22.97
CA PHE A 217 -9.84 5.68 22.79
C PHE A 217 -9.61 5.47 21.29
N VAL A 218 -8.42 5.87 20.86
CA VAL A 218 -7.86 5.69 19.51
C VAL A 218 -8.32 4.36 18.91
N GLY A 219 -8.97 4.42 17.75
CA GLY A 219 -9.44 3.24 17.00
C GLY A 219 -10.88 2.77 17.23
N THR A 220 -11.53 2.98 18.39
CA THR A 220 -12.93 2.50 18.58
C THR A 220 -13.93 3.25 17.68
N VAL A 221 -13.67 4.53 17.41
CA VAL A 221 -14.51 5.39 16.55
C VAL A 221 -14.69 4.81 15.13
N ARG A 222 -13.68 4.13 14.57
CA ARG A 222 -13.68 3.59 13.18
C ARG A 222 -14.77 2.55 12.90
N TYR A 223 -15.31 1.92 13.94
CA TYR A 223 -16.36 0.90 13.82
C TYR A 223 -17.77 1.45 14.11
N MET A 224 -17.88 2.68 14.61
CA MET A 224 -19.16 3.28 14.98
C MET A 224 -19.99 3.64 13.73
N SER A 225 -21.29 3.41 13.80
CA SER A 225 -22.23 3.80 12.76
C SER A 225 -22.64 5.28 12.87
N PRO A 226 -22.99 5.95 11.75
CA PRO A 226 -23.30 7.38 11.72
C PRO A 226 -24.39 7.80 12.71
N GLU A 227 -25.42 6.99 12.88
CA GLU A 227 -26.57 7.31 13.74
C GLU A 227 -26.23 7.40 15.23
N LEU A 228 -25.14 6.77 15.69
CA LEU A 228 -24.67 6.87 17.08
C LEU A 228 -24.09 8.26 17.44
N PHE A 229 -23.84 9.11 16.44
CA PHE A 229 -23.42 10.51 16.64
C PHE A 229 -24.61 11.49 16.66
N ALA A 230 -25.83 11.02 16.36
CA ALA A 230 -27.02 11.86 16.40
C ALA A 230 -27.46 12.09 17.87
N ARG A 231 -27.71 13.36 18.23
CA ARG A 231 -28.06 13.79 19.61
C ARG A 231 -29.25 13.06 20.25
N ASN A 232 -30.07 12.36 19.47
CA ASN A 232 -31.28 11.67 19.92
C ASN A 232 -31.15 10.12 19.94
N ILE A 233 -30.06 9.53 19.43
CA ILE A 233 -29.88 8.07 19.33
C ILE A 233 -28.58 7.67 20.04
N THR A 234 -28.67 7.47 21.34
CA THR A 234 -27.55 7.00 22.20
C THR A 234 -27.64 5.50 22.53
N ARG A 235 -28.56 4.76 21.90
CA ARG A 235 -28.80 3.33 22.14
C ARG A 235 -28.15 2.48 21.06
N PRO A 236 -27.43 1.40 21.42
CA PRO A 236 -27.07 0.34 20.47
C PRO A 236 -28.30 -0.20 19.74
N THR A 237 -28.14 -0.57 18.47
CA THR A 237 -29.18 -1.24 17.69
C THR A 237 -28.57 -2.39 16.88
N PRO A 238 -29.35 -3.42 16.52
CA PRO A 238 -28.87 -4.49 15.62
C PRO A 238 -28.34 -3.94 14.29
N ALA A 239 -28.93 -2.86 13.76
CA ALA A 239 -28.45 -2.19 12.56
C ALA A 239 -27.07 -1.52 12.76
N ALA A 240 -26.78 -0.97 13.93
CA ALA A 240 -25.47 -0.42 14.27
C ALA A 240 -24.41 -1.54 14.40
N ASP A 241 -24.76 -2.68 15.00
CA ASP A 241 -23.87 -3.85 15.04
C ASP A 241 -23.56 -4.36 13.62
N MET A 242 -24.53 -4.33 12.69
CA MET A 242 -24.31 -4.77 11.31
C MET A 242 -23.37 -3.85 10.51
N TRP A 243 -23.37 -2.53 10.79
CA TRP A 243 -22.37 -1.60 10.25
C TRP A 243 -20.97 -1.97 10.75
N ALA A 244 -20.82 -2.17 12.06
CA ALA A 244 -19.58 -2.57 12.71
C ALA A 244 -19.10 -3.97 12.24
N TYR A 245 -20.04 -4.89 11.98
CA TYR A 245 -19.76 -6.19 11.36
C TYR A 245 -19.16 -6.02 9.95
N GLY A 246 -19.72 -5.13 9.13
CA GLY A 246 -19.15 -4.79 7.82
C GLY A 246 -17.70 -4.30 7.95
N CYS A 247 -17.43 -3.41 8.92
CA CYS A 247 -16.08 -2.91 9.21
C CYS A 247 -15.08 -4.03 9.55
N ILE A 248 -15.42 -4.93 10.49
CA ILE A 248 -14.51 -6.04 10.85
C ILE A 248 -14.35 -7.05 9.72
N ALA A 249 -15.39 -7.30 8.90
CA ALA A 249 -15.33 -8.23 7.78
C ALA A 249 -14.36 -7.72 6.68
N LEU A 250 -14.43 -6.42 6.38
CA LEU A 250 -13.45 -5.75 5.51
C LEU A 250 -12.02 -5.92 6.04
N GLU A 251 -11.80 -5.67 7.33
CA GLU A 251 -10.48 -5.74 7.96
C GLU A 251 -9.93 -7.16 8.07
N ILE A 252 -10.79 -8.15 8.36
CA ILE A 252 -10.45 -9.58 8.33
C ILE A 252 -9.92 -9.99 6.95
N LEU A 253 -10.64 -9.62 5.89
CA LEU A 253 -10.34 -10.01 4.50
C LEU A 253 -9.14 -9.26 3.91
N CYS A 254 -9.06 -7.95 4.12
CA CYS A 254 -8.09 -7.08 3.45
C CYS A 254 -6.87 -6.69 4.30
N ARG A 255 -6.90 -6.93 5.62
CA ARG A 255 -5.84 -6.51 6.56
C ARG A 255 -5.58 -5.01 6.57
N VAL A 256 -6.63 -4.22 6.35
CA VAL A 256 -6.63 -2.75 6.43
C VAL A 256 -7.73 -2.30 7.39
N PRO A 257 -7.46 -1.35 8.31
CA PRO A 257 -8.46 -0.86 9.23
C PRO A 257 -9.56 -0.07 8.48
N PRO A 258 -10.77 0.05 9.05
CA PRO A 258 -11.80 0.91 8.47
C PRO A 258 -11.31 2.36 8.41
N TYR A 259 -11.58 3.06 7.30
CA TYR A 259 -11.03 4.37 6.94
C TYR A 259 -9.50 4.40 6.84
N HIS A 260 -8.88 3.38 6.22
CA HIS A 260 -7.43 3.33 5.96
C HIS A 260 -6.93 4.42 4.99
N GLU A 261 -7.82 4.91 4.12
CA GLU A 261 -7.54 5.97 3.13
C GLU A 261 -7.24 7.34 3.78
N VAL A 262 -7.54 7.51 5.07
CA VAL A 262 -7.60 8.83 5.75
C VAL A 262 -6.68 8.91 6.97
N SER A 263 -5.73 9.83 6.89
CA SER A 263 -4.76 10.12 7.95
C SER A 263 -5.25 11.18 8.95
N GLY A 264 -6.04 10.76 9.94
CA GLY A 264 -6.38 11.61 11.10
C GLY A 264 -7.76 11.34 11.72
N GLU A 265 -7.83 11.19 13.05
CA GLU A 265 -9.06 10.76 13.74
C GLU A 265 -10.21 11.77 13.69
N TYR A 266 -9.90 13.07 13.68
CA TYR A 266 -10.91 14.12 13.52
C TYR A 266 -11.62 14.02 12.16
N GLU A 267 -10.85 13.79 11.09
CA GLU A 267 -11.40 13.67 9.73
C GLU A 267 -12.25 12.40 9.60
N ILE A 268 -11.79 11.28 10.16
CA ILE A 268 -12.56 10.03 10.22
C ILE A 268 -13.88 10.24 10.96
N THR A 269 -13.86 10.94 12.09
CA THR A 269 -15.08 11.27 12.85
C THR A 269 -16.05 12.10 12.00
N ARG A 270 -15.55 13.08 11.23
CA ARG A 270 -16.33 13.91 10.31
C ARG A 270 -16.94 13.10 9.16
N LEU A 271 -16.19 12.14 8.60
CA LEU A 271 -16.66 11.26 7.54
C LEU A 271 -17.76 10.30 8.03
N ILE A 272 -17.61 9.72 9.22
CA ILE A 272 -18.66 8.90 9.85
C ILE A 272 -19.91 9.74 10.11
N GLN A 273 -19.78 10.93 10.70
CA GLN A 273 -20.92 11.83 10.95
C GLN A 273 -21.68 12.26 9.69
N THR A 274 -21.01 12.29 8.55
CA THR A 274 -21.60 12.62 7.24
C THR A 274 -22.08 11.38 6.46
N GLY A 275 -22.00 10.18 7.05
CA GLY A 275 -22.51 8.95 6.45
C GLY A 275 -21.62 8.33 5.37
N HIS A 276 -20.34 8.72 5.28
CA HIS A 276 -19.41 8.12 4.32
C HIS A 276 -19.09 6.65 4.73
N PRO A 277 -19.05 5.72 3.77
CA PRO A 277 -18.75 4.32 4.05
C PRO A 277 -17.28 4.16 4.49
N PRO A 278 -16.92 3.08 5.20
CA PRO A 278 -15.58 2.92 5.77
C PRO A 278 -14.44 2.65 4.78
N SER A 279 -14.73 2.37 3.51
CA SER A 279 -13.72 2.20 2.47
C SER A 279 -14.40 2.28 1.10
N THR A 280 -13.69 2.77 0.09
CA THR A 280 -13.99 2.42 -1.30
C THR A 280 -13.55 0.98 -1.58
N ARG A 281 -13.98 0.37 -2.71
CA ARG A 281 -13.69 -1.05 -2.97
C ARG A 281 -12.17 -1.32 -3.05
N PRO A 282 -11.61 -2.15 -2.13
CA PRO A 282 -10.21 -2.55 -2.17
C PRO A 282 -9.79 -3.17 -3.52
N ARG A 283 -8.53 -2.96 -3.91
CA ARG A 283 -7.89 -3.58 -5.08
C ARG A 283 -6.54 -4.21 -4.70
N GLY A 284 -5.92 -4.92 -5.63
CA GLY A 284 -4.62 -5.56 -5.43
C GLY A 284 -4.68 -6.90 -4.67
N ALA A 285 -3.52 -7.39 -4.22
CA ALA A 285 -3.37 -8.74 -3.66
C ALA A 285 -4.23 -8.97 -2.40
N ARG A 286 -4.37 -7.95 -1.55
CA ARG A 286 -5.22 -7.97 -0.35
C ARG A 286 -6.71 -8.06 -0.66
N ALA A 287 -7.14 -7.54 -1.80
CA ALA A 287 -8.52 -7.65 -2.27
C ALA A 287 -8.82 -8.95 -3.02
N SER A 288 -7.86 -9.90 -3.10
CA SER A 288 -8.05 -11.19 -3.81
C SER A 288 -9.22 -12.02 -3.28
N LEU A 289 -9.61 -11.80 -2.01
CA LEU A 289 -10.78 -12.41 -1.39
C LEU A 289 -12.09 -11.62 -1.62
N LEU A 290 -12.02 -10.36 -2.05
CA LEU A 290 -13.17 -9.49 -2.32
C LEU A 290 -13.55 -9.47 -3.81
N ASN A 291 -14.28 -10.51 -4.24
CA ASN A 291 -14.99 -10.45 -5.51
C ASN A 291 -16.22 -9.52 -5.46
N ASP A 292 -16.82 -9.28 -6.63
CA ASP A 292 -17.88 -8.30 -6.82
C ASP A 292 -19.08 -8.58 -5.91
N MET A 293 -19.56 -9.83 -5.87
CA MET A 293 -20.74 -10.21 -5.08
C MET A 293 -20.51 -10.09 -3.57
N LEU A 294 -19.31 -10.45 -3.08
CA LEU A 294 -18.99 -10.30 -1.66
C LEU A 294 -18.81 -8.82 -1.29
N TRP A 295 -18.23 -8.01 -2.18
CA TRP A 295 -18.14 -6.57 -1.98
C TRP A 295 -19.52 -5.91 -1.91
N ASP A 296 -20.44 -6.27 -2.82
CA ASP A 296 -21.80 -5.73 -2.84
C ASP A 296 -22.60 -6.15 -1.59
N ALA A 297 -22.41 -7.39 -1.13
CA ALA A 297 -22.95 -7.87 0.14
C ALA A 297 -22.42 -7.04 1.32
N LEU A 298 -21.10 -6.90 1.49
CA LEU A 298 -20.51 -6.09 2.57
C LEU A 298 -20.90 -4.61 2.48
N SER A 299 -21.01 -4.06 1.28
CA SER A 299 -21.46 -2.68 1.04
C SER A 299 -22.90 -2.45 1.51
N SER A 300 -23.73 -3.48 1.60
CA SER A 300 -25.09 -3.36 2.16
C SER A 300 -25.10 -3.08 3.66
N CYS A 301 -24.07 -3.48 4.41
CA CYS A 301 -23.91 -3.16 5.83
C CYS A 301 -23.71 -1.67 6.10
N TRP A 302 -23.22 -0.91 5.10
CA TRP A 302 -22.93 0.53 5.24
C TRP A 302 -24.00 1.45 4.63
N LYS A 303 -25.21 0.92 4.41
CA LYS A 303 -26.38 1.73 4.03
C LYS A 303 -26.97 2.46 5.25
N ALA A 304 -27.97 3.31 5.01
CA ALA A 304 -28.80 3.88 6.08
C ALA A 304 -29.45 2.75 6.92
N PRO A 305 -29.71 2.94 8.24
CA PRO A 305 -30.06 1.86 9.16
C PRO A 305 -31.17 0.92 8.69
N ASP A 306 -32.26 1.46 8.14
CA ASP A 306 -33.43 0.70 7.66
C ASP A 306 -33.15 -0.16 6.41
N TRP A 307 -32.02 0.07 5.74
CA TRP A 307 -31.61 -0.59 4.50
C TRP A 307 -30.43 -1.56 4.68
N ARG A 308 -29.93 -1.71 5.92
CA ARG A 308 -28.90 -2.71 6.25
C ARG A 308 -29.54 -4.10 6.33
N PRO A 309 -28.83 -5.17 5.94
CA PRO A 309 -29.32 -6.52 6.14
C PRO A 309 -29.43 -6.82 7.64
N THR A 310 -30.36 -7.70 8.03
CA THR A 310 -30.32 -8.29 9.37
C THR A 310 -29.19 -9.32 9.43
N SER A 311 -28.66 -9.58 10.62
CA SER A 311 -27.68 -10.65 10.85
C SER A 311 -28.14 -11.98 10.25
N HIS A 312 -29.43 -12.33 10.42
CA HIS A 312 -30.01 -13.55 9.87
C HIS A 312 -30.00 -13.61 8.33
N THR A 313 -30.46 -12.55 7.66
CA THR A 313 -30.48 -12.53 6.19
C THR A 313 -29.06 -12.51 5.62
N PHE A 314 -28.14 -11.81 6.29
CA PHE A 314 -26.74 -11.76 5.89
C PHE A 314 -25.99 -13.08 6.10
N LEU A 315 -26.25 -13.78 7.21
CA LEU A 315 -25.67 -15.09 7.50
C LEU A 315 -26.10 -16.13 6.47
N ASN A 316 -27.39 -16.16 6.14
CA ASN A 316 -27.92 -17.03 5.09
C ASN A 316 -27.32 -16.70 3.72
N GLN A 317 -27.17 -15.41 3.37
CA GLN A 317 -26.53 -14.97 2.12
C GLN A 317 -25.07 -15.43 2.03
N LEU A 318 -24.24 -15.12 3.03
CA LEU A 318 -22.82 -15.52 3.04
C LEU A 318 -22.64 -17.05 3.04
N THR A 319 -23.50 -17.78 3.74
CA THR A 319 -23.46 -19.25 3.77
C THR A 319 -23.76 -19.83 2.39
N GLN A 320 -24.82 -19.38 1.71
CA GLN A 320 -25.15 -19.82 0.35
C GLN A 320 -24.05 -19.50 -0.66
N MET A 321 -23.46 -18.30 -0.60
CA MET A 321 -22.34 -17.92 -1.48
C MET A 321 -21.11 -18.82 -1.25
N ARG A 322 -20.84 -19.21 0.00
CA ARG A 322 -19.77 -20.18 0.32
C ARG A 322 -20.09 -21.58 -0.21
N GLU A 323 -21.29 -22.08 0.00
CA GLU A 323 -21.73 -23.43 -0.42
C GLU A 323 -21.70 -23.61 -1.94
N ARG A 324 -22.03 -22.55 -2.69
CA ARG A 324 -22.01 -22.55 -4.15
C ARG A 324 -20.61 -22.35 -4.75
N GLY A 325 -19.58 -22.12 -3.92
CA GLY A 325 -18.23 -21.78 -4.38
C GLY A 325 -18.15 -20.40 -5.05
N GLU A 326 -19.13 -19.52 -4.80
CA GLU A 326 -19.18 -18.15 -5.32
C GLU A 326 -18.18 -17.22 -4.62
N ILE A 327 -17.57 -17.66 -3.51
CA ILE A 327 -16.54 -16.94 -2.76
C ILE A 327 -15.24 -17.77 -2.83
N PRO A 328 -14.06 -17.16 -3.11
CA PRO A 328 -12.78 -17.89 -3.17
C PRO A 328 -12.42 -18.49 -1.80
N PRO A 329 -11.74 -19.64 -1.73
CA PRO A 329 -11.29 -20.20 -0.45
C PRO A 329 -10.21 -19.30 0.17
N SER A 330 -10.39 -18.86 1.42
CA SER A 330 -9.35 -18.09 2.12
C SER A 330 -8.26 -19.00 2.71
N PRO A 331 -6.98 -18.58 2.68
CA PRO A 331 -5.88 -19.29 3.31
C PRO A 331 -6.02 -19.34 4.85
N PRO A 332 -5.28 -20.24 5.53
CA PRO A 332 -5.09 -20.14 6.98
C PRO A 332 -4.34 -18.85 7.34
N LEU A 333 -4.48 -18.40 8.59
CA LEU A 333 -3.98 -17.10 9.05
C LEU A 333 -2.54 -17.19 9.59
N LEU A 334 -1.52 -16.69 8.86
CA LEU A 334 -0.14 -16.47 9.35
C LEU A 334 0.34 -15.04 9.06
N ASP A 335 1.14 -14.45 9.97
CA ASP A 335 2.29 -13.60 9.59
C ASP A 335 3.34 -13.49 10.74
N LEU A 336 4.49 -12.87 10.43
CA LEU A 336 5.82 -13.20 10.95
C LEU A 336 6.35 -12.34 12.11
N PHE A 337 6.02 -11.04 12.18
CA PHE A 337 6.82 -10.05 12.92
C PHE A 337 6.07 -9.30 14.04
N SER A 338 5.14 -9.98 14.71
CA SER A 338 4.56 -9.52 15.97
C SER A 338 5.62 -9.00 16.97
N THR A 339 5.39 -7.84 17.58
CA THR A 339 6.08 -7.46 18.82
C THR A 339 5.79 -8.51 19.89
N MET A 340 6.84 -9.01 20.55
CA MET A 340 6.67 -9.94 21.66
C MET A 340 6.55 -9.15 22.96
N ASP A 341 5.32 -8.94 23.42
CA ASP A 341 5.08 -8.24 24.69
C ASP A 341 5.35 -9.12 25.93
N SER A 342 5.74 -10.39 25.74
CA SER A 342 6.18 -11.30 26.80
C SER A 342 7.05 -12.46 26.29
N ILE A 343 7.96 -12.94 27.13
CA ILE A 343 8.85 -14.09 26.86
C ILE A 343 8.00 -15.38 26.78
N PRO A 344 8.02 -16.12 25.65
CA PRO A 344 7.40 -17.44 25.60
C PRO A 344 8.11 -18.39 26.58
N ALA A 345 7.35 -19.17 27.36
CA ALA A 345 7.91 -20.07 28.37
C ALA A 345 8.79 -21.23 27.84
N ALA A 346 9.10 -21.26 26.54
CA ALA A 346 10.24 -21.94 25.95
C ALA A 346 10.61 -21.23 24.63
N ILE A 347 11.91 -21.08 24.36
CA ILE A 347 12.40 -20.55 23.08
C ILE A 347 12.01 -21.54 21.97
N SER A 348 11.30 -21.08 20.93
CA SER A 348 10.94 -21.93 19.78
C SER A 348 12.18 -22.64 19.23
N PRO A 349 12.14 -23.94 18.88
CA PRO A 349 13.28 -24.59 18.25
C PRO A 349 13.57 -23.98 16.86
N TRP A 350 14.78 -24.19 16.36
CA TRP A 350 15.04 -24.02 14.92
C TRP A 350 14.23 -25.06 14.13
N PRO A 351 13.92 -24.83 12.83
CA PRO A 351 13.38 -25.88 11.97
C PRO A 351 14.27 -27.13 12.01
N GLU A 352 13.68 -28.32 12.10
CA GLU A 352 14.43 -29.59 12.22
C GLU A 352 15.34 -29.86 11.02
N GLU A 353 14.98 -29.30 9.87
CA GLU A 353 15.72 -29.36 8.60
C GLU A 353 16.92 -28.38 8.53
N LEU A 354 17.00 -27.40 9.44
CA LEU A 354 18.02 -26.35 9.42
C LEU A 354 19.32 -26.84 10.06
N VAL A 355 20.34 -27.08 9.22
CA VAL A 355 21.64 -27.61 9.66
C VAL A 355 22.50 -26.53 10.33
N ASP A 356 23.14 -26.88 11.45
CA ASP A 356 24.25 -26.11 12.04
C ASP A 356 25.58 -26.55 11.41
N LEU A 357 26.22 -25.63 10.69
CA LEU A 357 27.36 -25.88 9.81
C LEU A 357 28.72 -25.62 10.48
N LYS A 358 28.74 -25.34 11.79
CA LYS A 358 29.93 -24.95 12.56
C LYS A 358 31.15 -25.88 12.43
N GLU A 359 30.94 -27.18 12.25
CA GLU A 359 32.01 -28.19 12.11
C GLU A 359 32.52 -28.32 10.67
N VAL A 360 31.80 -27.75 9.71
CA VAL A 360 32.04 -27.90 8.26
C VAL A 360 32.58 -26.60 7.65
N LEU A 361 32.31 -25.45 8.28
CA LEU A 361 32.76 -24.14 7.81
C LEU A 361 34.09 -23.72 8.44
N ILE A 362 35.01 -23.30 7.58
CA ILE A 362 36.25 -22.62 7.93
C ILE A 362 36.02 -21.12 7.74
N ILE A 363 36.24 -20.35 8.82
CA ILE A 363 36.11 -18.90 8.84
C ILE A 363 37.50 -18.29 9.06
N GLU A 364 37.95 -17.43 8.14
CA GLU A 364 39.23 -16.74 8.26
C GLU A 364 39.11 -15.54 9.21
N TRP A 365 39.24 -15.80 10.51
CA TRP A 365 39.19 -14.82 11.60
C TRP A 365 40.32 -13.78 11.50
N GLY A 366 40.10 -12.74 10.71
CA GLY A 366 41.00 -11.59 10.54
C GLY A 366 40.89 -10.94 9.16
N MET A 367 40.80 -11.76 8.09
CA MET A 367 40.66 -11.28 6.71
C MET A 367 39.26 -11.51 6.12
N GLY A 368 38.50 -12.50 6.59
CA GLY A 368 37.19 -12.88 6.03
C GLY A 368 36.01 -11.95 6.35
N LYS A 369 36.22 -10.77 6.96
CA LYS A 369 35.11 -9.87 7.34
C LYS A 369 34.75 -8.91 6.21
N LEU A 370 33.70 -9.23 5.45
CA LEU A 370 33.23 -8.45 4.30
C LEU A 370 32.62 -7.09 4.69
N ALA A 371 31.79 -7.04 5.74
CA ALA A 371 31.10 -5.82 6.13
C ALA A 371 30.76 -5.75 7.62
N SER A 372 30.47 -4.53 8.10
CA SER A 372 30.02 -4.29 9.47
C SER A 372 29.04 -3.12 9.51
N SER A 373 27.90 -3.30 10.16
CA SER A 373 26.97 -2.23 10.50
C SER A 373 26.60 -2.29 11.98
N VAL A 374 25.76 -1.35 12.39
CA VAL A 374 25.07 -1.34 13.70
C VAL A 374 24.11 -2.52 13.89
N ARG A 375 23.65 -3.15 12.80
CA ARG A 375 22.64 -4.23 12.80
C ARG A 375 23.27 -5.62 12.72
N SER A 376 24.37 -5.76 11.98
CA SER A 376 25.00 -7.06 11.71
C SER A 376 26.46 -6.92 11.26
N SER A 377 27.23 -8.01 11.38
CA SER A 377 28.48 -8.18 10.62
C SER A 377 28.32 -9.28 9.59
N VAL A 378 28.99 -9.12 8.45
CA VAL A 378 28.96 -10.06 7.33
C VAL A 378 30.36 -10.61 7.14
N TRP A 379 30.46 -11.94 7.08
CA TRP A 379 31.71 -12.68 6.94
C TRP A 379 31.65 -13.61 5.73
N LEU A 380 32.80 -13.94 5.16
CA LEU A 380 33.00 -14.99 4.17
C LEU A 380 33.38 -16.28 4.90
N GLY A 381 32.77 -17.40 4.50
CA GLY A 381 33.11 -18.74 4.99
C GLY A 381 33.33 -19.70 3.83
N PHE A 382 34.12 -20.74 4.07
CA PHE A 382 34.45 -21.78 3.10
C PHE A 382 34.17 -23.17 3.67
N TYR A 383 33.76 -24.13 2.84
CA TYR A 383 33.61 -25.51 3.29
C TYR A 383 34.96 -26.20 3.48
N SER A 384 35.09 -27.00 4.54
CA SER A 384 36.29 -27.80 4.81
C SER A 384 36.53 -28.86 3.73
N ARG A 385 37.79 -28.99 3.30
CA ARG A 385 38.24 -29.89 2.21
C ARG A 385 38.02 -31.38 2.48
N GLU A 386 37.80 -31.77 3.73
CA GLU A 386 37.57 -33.17 4.13
C GLU A 386 36.10 -33.58 4.09
N SER A 387 35.19 -32.63 3.88
CA SER A 387 33.75 -32.89 3.89
C SER A 387 33.25 -33.52 2.58
N SER A 388 32.22 -34.38 2.67
CA SER A 388 31.64 -35.12 1.54
C SER A 388 30.83 -34.27 0.54
N TYR A 389 30.92 -32.94 0.62
CA TYR A 389 30.08 -31.97 -0.07
C TYR A 389 30.77 -31.34 -1.29
N ARG A 390 31.20 -32.16 -2.27
CA ARG A 390 31.85 -31.67 -3.50
C ARG A 390 30.94 -30.83 -4.42
N ASP A 391 29.63 -30.89 -4.21
CA ASP A 391 28.62 -30.20 -5.02
C ASP A 391 28.10 -28.88 -4.40
N LEU A 392 28.66 -28.44 -3.26
CA LEU A 392 28.29 -27.16 -2.64
C LEU A 392 29.04 -25.96 -3.24
N PRO A 393 28.45 -24.75 -3.23
CA PRO A 393 29.07 -23.56 -3.81
C PRO A 393 30.42 -23.22 -3.15
N PRO A 394 31.37 -22.62 -3.90
CA PRO A 394 32.77 -22.48 -3.48
C PRO A 394 33.01 -21.56 -2.26
N GLY A 395 31.98 -20.84 -1.79
CA GLY A 395 32.00 -20.07 -0.56
C GLY A 395 30.58 -19.66 -0.15
N VAL A 396 30.42 -19.31 1.13
CA VAL A 396 29.16 -18.87 1.74
C VAL A 396 29.32 -17.52 2.44
N VAL A 397 28.21 -16.82 2.64
CA VAL A 397 28.18 -15.53 3.34
C VAL A 397 27.48 -15.71 4.69
N ILE A 398 28.18 -15.43 5.78
CA ILE A 398 27.66 -15.58 7.14
C ILE A 398 27.24 -14.20 7.68
N LYS A 399 25.92 -13.99 7.81
CA LYS A 399 25.31 -12.74 8.31
C LYS A 399 25.01 -12.89 9.80
N VAL A 400 25.80 -12.23 10.64
CA VAL A 400 25.79 -12.36 12.11
C VAL A 400 25.05 -11.17 12.73
N PRO A 401 23.93 -11.38 13.45
CA PRO A 401 23.20 -10.31 14.14
C PRO A 401 24.05 -9.60 15.20
N ARG A 402 23.83 -8.29 15.36
CA ARG A 402 24.44 -7.47 16.41
C ARG A 402 23.36 -6.83 17.25
N LEU A 403 23.51 -6.93 18.57
CA LEU A 403 22.65 -6.30 19.56
C LEU A 403 23.51 -5.41 20.46
N ASN A 404 23.06 -4.20 20.76
CA ASN A 404 23.74 -3.30 21.69
C ASN A 404 23.33 -3.64 23.15
N ALA A 405 23.74 -4.84 23.58
CA ALA A 405 23.53 -5.38 24.92
C ALA A 405 24.81 -6.12 25.36
N GLY A 406 25.11 -6.09 26.66
CA GLY A 406 26.23 -6.85 27.22
C GLY A 406 25.88 -8.33 27.31
N ARG A 407 26.87 -9.24 27.25
CA ARG A 407 26.64 -10.71 27.31
C ARG A 407 25.89 -11.20 28.55
N ALA A 408 25.80 -10.39 29.61
CA ALA A 408 25.03 -10.70 30.82
C ALA A 408 23.52 -10.38 30.71
N ASP A 409 23.11 -9.65 29.67
CA ASP A 409 21.72 -9.25 29.40
C ASP A 409 20.98 -10.40 28.67
N SER A 410 20.78 -11.49 29.41
CA SER A 410 20.19 -12.73 28.87
C SER A 410 18.81 -12.51 28.27
N THR A 411 17.98 -11.68 28.91
CA THR A 411 16.60 -11.38 28.49
C THR A 411 16.53 -10.83 27.06
N ARG A 412 17.31 -9.79 26.75
CA ARG A 412 17.31 -9.18 25.40
C ARG A 412 17.89 -10.12 24.35
N HIS A 413 18.89 -10.91 24.74
CA HIS A 413 19.48 -11.93 23.87
C HIS A 413 18.48 -13.07 23.57
N GLU A 414 17.66 -13.50 24.53
CA GLU A 414 16.60 -14.49 24.34
C GLU A 414 15.44 -13.93 23.50
N HIS A 415 15.00 -12.68 23.72
CA HIS A 415 14.00 -12.03 22.88
C HIS A 415 14.46 -11.93 21.42
N LEU A 416 15.68 -11.45 21.16
CA LEU A 416 16.20 -11.38 19.80
C LEU A 416 16.33 -12.79 19.19
N GLN A 417 16.79 -13.80 19.95
CA GLN A 417 16.87 -15.16 19.45
C GLN A 417 15.48 -15.73 19.09
N ASN A 418 14.44 -15.46 19.89
CA ASN A 418 13.06 -15.83 19.58
C ASN A 418 12.56 -15.19 18.28
N ILE A 419 12.78 -13.89 18.10
CA ILE A 419 12.39 -13.15 16.88
C ILE A 419 13.12 -13.70 15.66
N LEU A 420 14.43 -13.95 15.77
CA LEU A 420 15.25 -14.53 14.69
C LEU A 420 14.80 -15.95 14.33
N ARG A 421 14.47 -16.79 15.31
CA ARG A 421 13.92 -18.13 15.05
C ARG A 421 12.55 -18.05 14.39
N LYS A 422 11.62 -17.21 14.87
CA LYS A 422 10.32 -16.99 14.22
C LYS A 422 10.48 -16.48 12.79
N MET A 423 11.43 -15.58 12.52
CA MET A 423 11.75 -15.13 11.16
C MET A 423 12.20 -16.28 10.27
N VAL A 424 13.10 -17.14 10.75
CA VAL A 424 13.64 -18.26 9.98
C VAL A 424 12.59 -19.35 9.76
N SER A 425 11.84 -19.78 10.78
CA SER A 425 10.85 -20.85 10.64
C SER A 425 9.74 -20.57 9.62
N ASN A 426 9.46 -19.30 9.31
CA ASN A 426 8.46 -18.91 8.32
C ASN A 426 9.05 -18.57 6.92
N ARG A 427 10.38 -18.50 6.78
CA ARG A 427 11.08 -18.15 5.52
C ARG A 427 12.02 -19.25 5.02
N TYR A 428 12.32 -20.23 5.87
CA TYR A 428 13.06 -21.42 5.46
C TYR A 428 12.27 -22.21 4.41
N GLY A 429 12.97 -22.80 3.44
CA GLY A 429 12.34 -23.48 2.30
C GLY A 429 11.83 -22.59 1.16
N VAL A 430 11.80 -21.26 1.32
CA VAL A 430 11.53 -20.31 0.22
C VAL A 430 12.76 -20.26 -0.69
N ARG A 431 12.70 -20.94 -1.85
CA ARG A 431 13.80 -21.01 -2.83
C ARG A 431 13.37 -20.48 -4.19
N HIS A 432 14.12 -19.54 -4.75
CA HIS A 432 13.87 -18.97 -6.07
C HIS A 432 15.14 -18.36 -6.65
N ARG A 433 15.30 -18.32 -7.99
CA ARG A 433 16.51 -17.82 -8.65
C ARG A 433 16.89 -16.37 -8.28
N ASN A 434 15.92 -15.56 -7.87
CA ASN A 434 16.09 -14.15 -7.46
C ASN A 434 15.93 -13.93 -5.95
N ILE A 435 16.08 -14.98 -5.14
CA ILE A 435 16.00 -14.92 -3.67
C ILE A 435 17.27 -15.56 -3.12
N ILE A 436 17.81 -14.98 -2.04
CA ILE A 436 19.02 -15.49 -1.39
C ILE A 436 18.65 -16.68 -0.50
N ASP A 437 19.13 -17.87 -0.87
CA ASP A 437 18.91 -19.09 -0.10
C ASP A 437 19.61 -19.03 1.28
N LEU A 438 18.87 -19.43 2.33
CA LEU A 438 19.39 -19.74 3.65
C LEU A 438 19.79 -21.22 3.70
N ILE A 439 21.09 -21.48 3.70
CA ILE A 439 21.67 -22.83 3.68
C ILE A 439 21.60 -23.46 5.07
N GLY A 440 21.91 -22.68 6.11
CA GLY A 440 22.01 -23.17 7.49
C GLY A 440 22.30 -22.06 8.49
N ILE A 441 22.69 -22.47 9.69
CA ILE A 441 23.22 -21.57 10.72
C ILE A 441 24.64 -21.97 11.11
N ASP A 442 25.34 -21.07 11.79
CA ASP A 442 26.65 -21.33 12.37
C ASP A 442 26.65 -20.88 13.84
N SER A 443 26.70 -21.83 14.77
CA SER A 443 26.71 -21.54 16.21
C SER A 443 28.09 -21.24 16.82
N THR A 444 29.18 -21.16 16.04
CA THR A 444 30.46 -20.59 16.52
C THR A 444 30.32 -19.11 16.89
N PHE A 445 29.44 -18.40 16.18
CA PHE A 445 29.12 -17.01 16.49
C PHE A 445 28.27 -16.91 17.77
N THR A 446 28.80 -16.17 18.75
CA THR A 446 28.16 -15.96 20.06
C THR A 446 27.98 -14.47 20.35
N PRO A 447 26.88 -14.04 21.00
CA PRO A 447 25.82 -14.87 21.60
C PRO A 447 24.71 -15.32 20.62
N HIS A 448 24.79 -14.96 19.34
CA HIS A 448 23.78 -15.27 18.34
C HIS A 448 24.40 -15.96 17.12
N PRO A 449 23.84 -17.08 16.66
CA PRO A 449 24.39 -17.81 15.53
C PRO A 449 24.35 -16.97 14.25
N GLY A 450 25.33 -17.18 13.38
CA GLY A 450 25.36 -16.59 12.05
C GLY A 450 24.36 -17.27 11.13
N PHE A 451 23.69 -16.50 10.28
CA PHE A 451 22.89 -17.05 9.18
C PHE A 451 23.81 -17.34 7.99
N VAL A 452 23.90 -18.60 7.58
CA VAL A 452 24.74 -19.05 6.46
C VAL A 452 23.93 -18.96 5.18
N LEU A 453 24.24 -17.97 4.36
CA LEU A 453 23.58 -17.64 3.10
C LEU A 453 24.44 -18.04 1.91
N GLU A 454 23.82 -18.24 0.76
CA GLU A 454 24.57 -18.37 -0.50
C GLU A 454 25.41 -17.11 -0.80
N SER A 455 26.53 -17.29 -1.52
CA SER A 455 27.44 -16.20 -1.85
C SER A 455 27.09 -15.52 -3.17
N CYS A 456 26.81 -14.21 -3.11
CA CYS A 456 26.62 -13.35 -4.27
C CYS A 456 27.92 -12.58 -4.55
N SER A 457 28.76 -13.08 -5.45
CA SER A 457 30.16 -12.66 -5.59
C SER A 457 30.36 -11.21 -6.07
N LYS A 458 29.32 -10.56 -6.65
CA LYS A 458 29.38 -9.16 -7.06
C LYS A 458 28.86 -8.18 -5.99
N GLY A 459 28.58 -8.68 -4.78
CA GLY A 459 28.20 -7.88 -3.63
C GLY A 459 26.77 -7.35 -3.70
N SER A 460 26.49 -6.27 -2.96
CA SER A 460 25.20 -5.58 -3.01
C SER A 460 25.02 -4.79 -4.30
N LEU A 461 23.79 -4.46 -4.65
CA LEU A 461 23.48 -3.62 -5.81
C LEU A 461 24.19 -2.26 -5.73
N VAL A 462 24.39 -1.71 -4.52
CA VAL A 462 25.22 -0.51 -4.28
C VAL A 462 26.70 -0.72 -4.63
N ALA A 463 27.26 -1.90 -4.37
CA ALA A 463 28.64 -2.23 -4.75
C ALA A 463 28.74 -2.46 -6.27
N TYR A 464 27.85 -3.30 -6.81
CA TYR A 464 27.80 -3.62 -8.22
C TYR A 464 27.71 -2.37 -9.11
N CYS A 465 26.81 -1.44 -8.80
CA CYS A 465 26.66 -0.19 -9.56
C CYS A 465 27.79 0.84 -9.37
N LYS A 466 28.69 0.66 -8.38
CA LYS A 466 29.92 1.48 -8.26
C LYS A 466 31.03 0.96 -9.15
N ASP A 467 31.15 -0.36 -9.21
CA ASP A 467 32.26 -1.04 -9.88
C ASP A 467 31.94 -1.34 -11.36
N ASN A 468 30.68 -1.20 -11.79
CA ASN A 468 30.20 -1.52 -13.14
C ASN A 468 29.30 -0.40 -13.70
N LEU A 469 29.50 -0.05 -14.97
CA LEU A 469 28.62 0.89 -15.68
C LEU A 469 27.31 0.19 -16.08
N ILE A 470 26.20 0.56 -15.42
CA ILE A 470 24.88 0.01 -15.74
C ILE A 470 24.32 0.65 -17.00
N ILE A 471 24.06 -0.16 -18.03
CA ILE A 471 23.35 0.30 -19.24
C ILE A 471 21.87 0.53 -18.90
N ARG A 472 21.35 1.73 -19.19
CA ARG A 472 19.98 2.16 -18.80
C ARG A 472 18.95 2.22 -19.93
N HIS A 473 19.41 2.17 -21.19
CA HIS A 473 18.58 2.36 -22.38
C HIS A 473 18.29 1.05 -23.13
N GLU A 474 18.76 -0.07 -22.61
CA GLU A 474 18.47 -1.42 -23.11
C GLU A 474 17.33 -2.05 -22.32
N LEU A 475 16.42 -2.68 -23.05
CA LEU A 475 15.20 -3.32 -22.54
C LEU A 475 15.21 -4.82 -22.87
N THR A 476 16.40 -5.42 -22.82
CA THR A 476 16.65 -6.83 -23.11
C THR A 476 17.64 -7.36 -22.09
N ARG A 477 17.48 -8.59 -21.61
CA ARG A 477 18.48 -9.20 -20.71
C ARG A 477 19.82 -9.36 -21.44
N PRO A 478 20.94 -8.85 -20.91
CA PRO A 478 22.27 -9.07 -21.50
C PRO A 478 22.72 -10.53 -21.27
N PRO A 479 23.74 -11.03 -21.99
CA PRO A 479 24.37 -12.31 -21.66
C PRO A 479 24.99 -12.26 -20.26
N ALA A 480 25.11 -13.42 -19.62
CA ALA A 480 25.92 -13.53 -18.40
C ALA A 480 27.41 -13.37 -18.76
N PRO A 481 28.21 -12.64 -17.95
CA PRO A 481 27.91 -12.23 -16.58
C PRO A 481 27.40 -10.79 -16.42
N GLU A 482 27.09 -10.06 -17.50
CA GLU A 482 26.65 -8.67 -17.44
C GLU A 482 25.23 -8.49 -16.86
N ALA A 483 24.91 -7.28 -16.40
CA ALA A 483 23.56 -6.88 -16.03
C ALA A 483 23.30 -5.43 -16.44
N ASN A 484 22.05 -5.12 -16.82
CA ASN A 484 21.61 -3.78 -17.18
C ASN A 484 20.38 -3.39 -16.34
N ALA A 485 19.93 -2.13 -16.44
CA ALA A 485 18.82 -1.64 -15.62
C ALA A 485 17.56 -2.50 -15.78
N TYR A 486 17.28 -2.97 -16.99
CA TYR A 486 16.14 -3.83 -17.30
C TYR A 486 16.24 -5.20 -16.62
N SER A 487 17.37 -5.91 -16.76
CA SER A 487 17.54 -7.24 -16.17
C SER A 487 17.45 -7.21 -14.64
N LEU A 488 18.05 -6.19 -14.01
CA LEU A 488 18.01 -5.97 -12.57
C LEU A 488 16.58 -5.71 -12.07
N MET A 489 15.82 -4.84 -12.74
CA MET A 489 14.42 -4.58 -12.37
C MET A 489 13.54 -5.83 -12.54
N CYS A 490 13.71 -6.58 -13.64
CA CYS A 490 12.96 -7.82 -13.87
C CYS A 490 13.28 -8.89 -12.82
N ASP A 491 14.56 -9.08 -12.49
CA ASP A 491 14.99 -10.04 -11.46
C ASP A 491 14.41 -9.71 -10.06
N ILE A 492 14.40 -8.43 -9.66
CA ILE A 492 13.78 -7.99 -8.40
C ILE A 492 12.27 -8.28 -8.42
N LEU A 493 11.58 -7.96 -9.52
CA LEU A 493 10.15 -8.16 -9.66
C LEU A 493 9.76 -9.64 -9.75
N GLU A 494 10.58 -10.51 -10.36
CA GLU A 494 10.40 -11.97 -10.38
C GLU A 494 10.53 -12.55 -8.97
N GLY A 495 11.54 -12.13 -8.19
CA GLY A 495 11.71 -12.53 -6.79
C GLY A 495 10.55 -12.11 -5.89
N LEU A 496 10.05 -10.88 -6.06
CA LEU A 496 8.88 -10.39 -5.33
C LEU A 496 7.59 -11.08 -5.79
N GLN A 497 7.39 -11.29 -7.09
CA GLN A 497 6.23 -12.01 -7.62
C GLN A 497 6.14 -13.40 -7.00
N TYR A 498 7.25 -14.13 -6.90
CA TYR A 498 7.28 -15.44 -6.25
C TYR A 498 6.78 -15.36 -4.81
N MET A 499 7.40 -14.51 -3.97
CA MET A 499 7.00 -14.32 -2.56
C MET A 499 5.56 -13.82 -2.39
N HIS A 500 5.12 -12.90 -3.25
CA HIS A 500 3.79 -12.29 -3.21
C HIS A 500 2.69 -13.24 -3.73
N SER A 501 3.06 -14.29 -4.46
CA SER A 501 2.13 -15.30 -5.01
C SER A 501 1.80 -16.46 -4.07
N TYR A 502 2.46 -16.55 -2.91
CA TYR A 502 2.09 -17.54 -1.89
C TYR A 502 0.64 -17.33 -1.44
N PRO A 503 -0.10 -18.40 -1.04
CA PRO A 503 -1.47 -18.28 -0.53
C PRO A 503 -1.60 -17.26 0.61
N ILE A 504 -0.55 -17.13 1.41
CA ILE A 504 -0.31 -16.02 2.32
C ILE A 504 0.91 -15.29 1.76
N PRO A 505 0.75 -14.11 1.14
CA PRO A 505 1.86 -13.38 0.54
C PRO A 505 2.95 -13.11 1.58
N ILE A 506 4.22 -13.32 1.22
CA ILE A 506 5.36 -13.08 2.11
C ILE A 506 5.95 -11.70 1.78
N PRO A 507 5.63 -10.64 2.54
CA PRO A 507 6.25 -9.33 2.32
C PRO A 507 7.72 -9.35 2.74
N GLN A 508 8.58 -8.61 2.05
CA GLN A 508 10.01 -8.53 2.37
C GLN A 508 10.29 -7.45 3.43
N GLY A 509 9.71 -6.25 3.27
CA GLY A 509 9.60 -5.21 4.31
C GLY A 509 10.84 -4.36 4.61
N ASP A 510 11.96 -4.60 3.94
CA ASP A 510 13.26 -3.93 4.12
C ASP A 510 14.00 -3.84 2.77
N LEU A 511 13.26 -3.59 1.70
CA LEU A 511 13.78 -3.69 0.33
C LEU A 511 14.60 -2.45 0.00
N THR A 512 15.91 -2.65 -0.15
CA THR A 512 16.88 -1.58 -0.43
C THR A 512 17.98 -2.10 -1.36
N PRO A 513 18.71 -1.23 -2.07
CA PRO A 513 19.88 -1.63 -2.85
C PRO A 513 21.01 -2.27 -2.02
N GLU A 514 20.99 -2.15 -0.69
CA GLU A 514 21.93 -2.84 0.21
C GLU A 514 21.52 -4.29 0.50
N ASN A 515 20.21 -4.58 0.51
CA ASN A 515 19.61 -5.90 0.74
C ASN A 515 19.31 -6.69 -0.55
N ILE A 516 19.61 -6.11 -1.71
CA ILE A 516 19.60 -6.79 -3.02
C ILE A 516 21.06 -7.04 -3.38
N LEU A 517 21.44 -8.30 -3.63
CA LEU A 517 22.79 -8.69 -4.04
C LEU A 517 22.80 -9.12 -5.51
N VAL A 518 23.99 -9.16 -6.12
CA VAL A 518 24.19 -9.62 -7.51
C VAL A 518 25.16 -10.81 -7.52
N ASP A 519 24.76 -11.89 -8.19
CA ASP A 519 25.57 -13.11 -8.29
C ASP A 519 26.66 -13.02 -9.39
N SER A 520 27.44 -14.09 -9.54
CA SER A 520 28.50 -14.17 -10.56
C SER A 520 27.99 -14.03 -12.00
N ASN A 521 26.72 -14.37 -12.26
CA ASN A 521 26.09 -14.35 -13.57
C ASN A 521 25.39 -13.01 -13.88
N GLY A 522 25.39 -12.05 -12.94
CA GLY A 522 24.68 -10.78 -13.09
C GLY A 522 23.21 -10.82 -12.65
N VAL A 523 22.76 -11.92 -12.02
CA VAL A 523 21.38 -12.05 -11.56
C VAL A 523 21.19 -11.33 -10.22
N ALA A 524 20.16 -10.49 -10.11
CA ALA A 524 19.82 -9.86 -8.84
C ALA A 524 19.04 -10.83 -7.92
N LYS A 525 19.42 -10.86 -6.64
CA LYS A 525 18.84 -11.71 -5.59
C LYS A 525 18.46 -10.92 -4.34
N ILE A 526 17.28 -11.18 -3.79
CA ILE A 526 16.71 -10.46 -2.65
C ILE A 526 17.03 -11.18 -1.32
N SER A 527 17.56 -10.45 -0.34
CA SER A 527 17.73 -10.94 1.05
C SER A 527 16.39 -11.05 1.78
N LEU A 528 15.99 -12.27 2.15
CA LEU A 528 14.77 -12.51 2.95
C LEU A 528 14.84 -12.04 4.41
N PHE A 529 16.05 -11.84 4.96
CA PHE A 529 16.28 -11.71 6.40
C PHE A 529 16.74 -10.29 6.80
N SER A 530 15.80 -9.48 7.31
CA SER A 530 16.08 -8.15 7.86
C SER A 530 16.34 -8.18 9.37
N ILE A 531 17.62 -8.13 9.73
CA ILE A 531 18.04 -7.99 11.13
C ILE A 531 17.64 -6.60 11.69
N GLY A 532 17.52 -5.58 10.83
CA GLY A 532 17.02 -4.25 11.23
C GLY A 532 15.58 -4.31 11.76
N ARG A 533 14.68 -5.00 11.05
CA ARG A 533 13.30 -5.19 11.52
C ARG A 533 13.23 -6.08 12.76
N ALA A 534 14.05 -7.12 12.86
CA ALA A 534 14.13 -7.95 14.08
C ALA A 534 14.51 -7.14 15.33
N LEU A 535 15.47 -6.22 15.21
CA LEU A 535 15.90 -5.35 16.32
C LEU A 535 14.83 -4.33 16.74
N VAL A 536 13.96 -3.90 15.81
CA VAL A 536 12.84 -2.98 16.11
C VAL A 536 11.60 -3.71 16.64
N ALA A 537 11.50 -5.03 16.44
CA ALA A 537 10.44 -5.87 17.01
C ALA A 537 10.69 -6.27 18.48
N LEU A 538 11.82 -5.87 19.07
CA LEU A 538 12.10 -6.03 20.50
C LEU A 538 11.12 -5.19 21.35
N PRO A 539 10.84 -5.60 22.61
CA PRO A 539 9.99 -4.82 23.52
C PRO A 539 10.48 -3.38 23.68
N PRO A 540 9.61 -2.37 23.85
CA PRO A 540 10.03 -0.97 24.01
C PRO A 540 10.97 -0.71 25.20
N THR A 541 10.79 -1.45 26.29
CA THR A 541 11.67 -1.47 27.48
C THR A 541 13.07 -2.01 27.19
N GLU A 542 13.22 -2.81 26.13
CA GLU A 542 14.43 -3.50 25.70
C GLU A 542 14.95 -2.99 24.35
N ALA A 543 14.40 -1.89 23.84
CA ALA A 543 14.74 -1.32 22.54
C ALA A 543 16.22 -0.91 22.48
N VAL A 544 16.81 -0.97 21.28
CA VAL A 544 18.19 -0.54 21.06
C VAL A 544 18.28 0.97 21.24
N THR A 545 19.32 1.47 21.92
CA THR A 545 19.58 2.91 22.10
C THR A 545 19.90 3.67 20.81
N ALA A 546 20.04 2.97 19.68
CA ALA A 546 20.18 3.58 18.37
C ALA A 546 18.83 4.14 17.89
N SER A 547 18.84 5.31 17.27
CA SER A 547 17.61 5.90 16.71
C SER A 547 16.97 4.98 15.66
N ILE A 548 15.64 5.02 15.53
CA ILE A 548 14.91 4.14 14.59
C ILE A 548 15.43 4.28 13.15
N GLY A 549 15.77 5.52 12.72
CA GLY A 549 16.38 5.77 11.41
C GLY A 549 17.81 5.25 11.21
N THR A 550 18.45 4.74 12.26
CA THR A 550 19.72 4.00 12.19
C THR A 550 19.46 2.50 11.94
N LEU A 551 18.34 1.98 12.45
CA LEU A 551 17.95 0.57 12.35
C LEU A 551 17.12 0.25 11.09
N LEU A 552 16.27 1.17 10.65
CA LEU A 552 15.38 1.02 9.49
C LEU A 552 15.71 2.03 8.38
N PRO A 553 15.55 1.66 7.09
CA PRO A 553 15.82 2.53 5.96
C PRO A 553 14.61 3.44 5.68
N LEU A 554 14.31 4.40 6.58
CA LEU A 554 13.08 5.21 6.55
C LEU A 554 12.79 5.87 5.20
N ARG A 555 13.84 6.30 4.49
CA ARG A 555 13.81 6.88 3.13
C ARG A 555 13.19 5.96 2.06
N TRP A 556 13.20 4.65 2.28
CA TRP A 556 12.70 3.61 1.37
C TRP A 556 11.34 3.07 1.82
N MET A 557 10.89 3.42 3.03
CA MET A 557 9.65 2.93 3.63
C MET A 557 8.44 3.73 3.14
N SER A 558 7.32 3.03 3.03
CA SER A 558 6.03 3.59 2.64
C SER A 558 5.35 4.37 3.78
N PRO A 559 4.37 5.25 3.47
CA PRO A 559 3.71 6.09 4.47
C PRO A 559 3.00 5.28 5.57
N GLU A 560 2.38 4.16 5.21
CA GLU A 560 1.66 3.30 6.15
C GLU A 560 2.60 2.57 7.12
N LEU A 561 3.82 2.22 6.67
CA LEU A 561 4.88 1.62 7.49
C LEU A 561 5.47 2.57 8.53
N LEU A 562 5.32 3.88 8.32
CA LEU A 562 5.87 4.94 9.16
C LEU A 562 4.85 5.52 10.14
N SER A 563 3.55 5.43 9.84
CA SER A 563 2.47 6.12 10.56
C SER A 563 1.69 5.23 11.54
N VAL A 564 1.00 4.19 11.03
CA VAL A 564 0.01 3.42 11.80
C VAL A 564 0.29 1.91 11.76
N ASN A 565 0.69 1.36 10.62
CA ASN A 565 0.85 -0.09 10.45
C ASN A 565 2.32 -0.45 10.32
N ARG A 566 2.96 -0.83 11.44
CA ARG A 566 4.42 -1.12 11.44
C ARG A 566 4.80 -2.38 10.64
N GLN A 567 3.84 -3.23 10.25
CA GLN A 567 4.10 -4.52 9.62
C GLN A 567 4.33 -4.42 8.11
N PRO A 568 5.33 -5.15 7.55
CA PRO A 568 5.52 -5.27 6.11
C PRO A 568 4.25 -5.70 5.36
N THR A 569 4.13 -5.25 4.12
CA THR A 569 3.00 -5.56 3.23
C THR A 569 3.48 -5.70 1.79
N THR A 570 2.75 -6.44 0.95
CA THR A 570 3.01 -6.54 -0.49
C THR A 570 3.02 -5.17 -1.16
N GLU A 571 2.14 -4.27 -0.75
CA GLU A 571 2.04 -2.91 -1.31
C GLU A 571 3.17 -1.98 -0.80
N SER A 572 3.70 -2.24 0.41
CA SER A 572 4.86 -1.53 0.96
C SER A 572 6.16 -1.96 0.29
N ASP A 573 6.28 -3.24 -0.09
CA ASP A 573 7.37 -3.70 -0.94
C ASP A 573 7.31 -2.98 -2.31
N MET A 574 6.12 -2.82 -2.88
CA MET A 574 5.97 -2.14 -4.18
C MET A 574 6.33 -0.65 -4.13
N TRP A 575 6.09 0.05 -3.01
CA TRP A 575 6.63 1.40 -2.80
C TRP A 575 8.16 1.40 -2.83
N ALA A 576 8.78 0.48 -2.09
CA ALA A 576 10.23 0.31 -2.08
C ALA A 576 10.80 -0.11 -3.45
N VAL A 577 10.07 -0.92 -4.24
CA VAL A 577 10.40 -1.21 -5.65
C VAL A 577 10.44 0.07 -6.47
N GLY A 578 9.43 0.95 -6.33
CA GLY A 578 9.44 2.26 -6.99
C GLY A 578 10.71 3.05 -6.67
N CYS A 579 11.09 3.10 -5.39
CA CYS A 579 12.34 3.72 -4.93
C CYS A 579 13.60 3.05 -5.53
N VAL A 580 13.65 1.72 -5.61
CA VAL A 580 14.79 0.96 -6.16
C VAL A 580 14.89 1.13 -7.67
N CYS A 581 13.80 1.04 -8.40
CA CYS A 581 13.74 1.30 -9.84
C CYS A 581 14.20 2.73 -10.16
N TYR A 582 13.68 3.74 -9.43
CA TYR A 582 14.13 5.12 -9.57
C TYR A 582 15.64 5.26 -9.32
N TRP A 583 16.18 4.64 -8.27
CA TRP A 583 17.61 4.67 -7.98
C TRP A 583 18.46 3.96 -9.04
N ILE A 584 18.02 2.82 -9.58
CA ILE A 584 18.70 2.12 -10.70
C ILE A 584 18.75 3.03 -11.95
N LEU A 585 17.64 3.69 -12.26
CA LEU A 585 17.47 4.50 -13.48
C LEU A 585 18.11 5.89 -13.41
N THR A 586 18.34 6.44 -12.21
CA THR A 586 18.80 7.83 -12.03
C THR A 586 20.09 7.98 -11.20
N GLU A 587 20.52 6.95 -10.47
CA GLU A 587 21.55 6.98 -9.40
C GLU A 587 21.18 7.86 -8.18
N LEU A 588 20.07 8.59 -8.24
CA LEU A 588 19.59 9.45 -7.17
C LEU A 588 18.91 8.64 -6.07
N ARG A 589 19.27 8.92 -4.82
CA ARG A 589 18.56 8.36 -3.67
C ARG A 589 17.16 8.94 -3.59
N PRO A 590 16.16 8.20 -3.07
CA PRO A 590 14.85 8.78 -2.84
C PRO A 590 14.96 9.96 -1.86
N TYR A 591 14.20 11.03 -2.07
CA TYR A 591 14.29 12.30 -1.33
C TYR A 591 15.73 12.87 -1.27
N ALA A 592 16.47 12.87 -2.40
CA ALA A 592 17.89 13.25 -2.47
C ALA A 592 18.23 14.63 -1.86
N THR A 593 17.28 15.57 -1.87
CA THR A 593 17.39 16.90 -1.24
C THR A 593 17.56 16.83 0.28
N HIS A 594 17.04 15.78 0.93
CA HIS A 594 17.07 15.59 2.38
C HIS A 594 18.27 14.74 2.80
N ARG A 595 19.25 15.36 3.48
CA ARG A 595 20.48 14.68 3.95
C ARG A 595 20.25 13.58 4.99
N ARG A 596 19.15 13.60 5.74
CA ARG A 596 18.83 12.61 6.78
C ARG A 596 17.56 11.84 6.43
N ASP A 597 17.52 10.58 6.85
CA ASP A 597 16.44 9.65 6.51
C ASP A 597 15.16 9.86 7.34
N ASP A 598 15.27 10.51 8.51
CA ASP A 598 14.10 10.89 9.32
C ASP A 598 13.24 11.96 8.63
N PHE A 599 13.86 13.01 8.08
CA PHE A 599 13.14 13.99 7.26
C PHE A 599 12.54 13.36 5.99
N ALA A 600 13.26 12.45 5.31
CA ALA A 600 12.72 11.71 4.18
C ALA A 600 11.47 10.88 4.56
N GLY A 601 11.46 10.29 5.76
CA GLY A 601 10.28 9.60 6.30
C GLY A 601 9.10 10.54 6.59
N VAL A 602 9.35 11.76 7.07
CA VAL A 602 8.29 12.77 7.27
C VAL A 602 7.65 13.18 5.95
N GLU A 603 8.45 13.38 4.89
CA GLU A 603 7.92 13.71 3.56
C GLU A 603 7.11 12.54 2.95
N SER A 604 7.53 11.30 3.18
CA SER A 604 6.73 10.09 2.85
C SER A 604 5.38 10.10 3.57
N VAL A 605 5.34 10.32 4.89
CA VAL A 605 4.08 10.38 5.67
C VAL A 605 3.14 11.52 5.20
N ARG A 606 3.70 12.63 4.73
CA ARG A 606 2.95 13.75 4.10
C ARG A 606 2.42 13.45 2.70
N GLY A 607 2.82 12.33 2.11
CA GLY A 607 2.40 11.91 0.77
C GLY A 607 3.21 12.50 -0.38
N TYR A 608 4.39 13.07 -0.10
CA TYR A 608 5.29 13.51 -1.16
C TYR A 608 6.01 12.32 -1.82
N PRO A 609 6.17 12.34 -3.15
CA PRO A 609 6.77 11.23 -3.89
C PRO A 609 8.27 11.12 -3.56
N PRO A 610 8.80 9.89 -3.42
CA PRO A 610 10.23 9.66 -3.19
C PRO A 610 11.18 10.16 -4.28
N GLY A 611 10.72 10.48 -5.49
CA GLY A 611 11.58 11.02 -6.56
C GLY A 611 10.83 11.87 -7.57
N THR A 612 11.56 12.73 -8.26
CA THR A 612 11.09 13.58 -9.36
C THR A 612 12.08 13.49 -10.53
N LEU A 613 11.68 13.95 -11.72
CA LEU A 613 12.59 14.01 -12.87
C LEU A 613 13.54 15.22 -12.84
N GLU A 614 13.60 15.95 -11.72
CA GLU A 614 14.27 17.26 -11.65
C GLU A 614 15.76 17.23 -11.97
N ASN A 615 16.44 16.23 -11.43
CA ASN A 615 17.88 16.06 -11.57
C ASN A 615 18.23 14.91 -12.55
N VAL A 616 17.35 14.63 -13.52
CA VAL A 616 17.48 13.50 -14.45
C VAL A 616 17.74 14.01 -15.87
N ASP A 617 18.64 13.37 -16.62
CA ASP A 617 18.74 13.62 -18.07
C ASP A 617 17.54 12.99 -18.79
N ILE A 618 16.50 13.80 -18.90
CA ILE A 618 15.26 13.49 -19.62
C ILE A 618 15.45 13.30 -21.13
N TYR A 619 16.51 13.85 -21.73
CA TYR A 619 16.62 13.96 -23.18
C TYR A 619 17.02 12.65 -23.85
N ASN A 620 17.80 11.85 -23.14
CA ASN A 620 18.29 10.56 -23.63
C ASN A 620 17.56 9.35 -23.01
N SER A 621 16.60 9.58 -22.09
CA SER A 621 15.99 8.55 -21.25
C SER A 621 14.68 7.98 -21.82
N ASP A 622 14.78 6.97 -22.69
CA ASP A 622 13.64 6.23 -23.29
C ASP A 622 12.62 5.70 -22.25
N TRP A 623 13.08 5.37 -21.03
CA TRP A 623 12.26 4.83 -19.94
C TRP A 623 11.26 5.84 -19.33
N ILE A 624 11.42 7.13 -19.60
CA ILE A 624 10.48 8.17 -19.16
C ILE A 624 9.17 8.08 -19.94
N THR A 625 9.25 7.81 -21.26
CA THR A 625 8.10 7.90 -22.17
C THR A 625 7.51 6.55 -22.56
N ASN A 626 8.22 5.44 -22.34
CA ASN A 626 7.71 4.10 -22.67
C ASN A 626 6.73 3.51 -21.63
N GLY A 627 6.57 4.18 -20.47
CA GLY A 627 5.66 3.78 -19.39
C GLY A 627 6.35 3.32 -18.10
N ILE A 628 7.67 3.10 -18.10
CA ILE A 628 8.42 2.70 -16.89
C ILE A 628 8.30 3.78 -15.81
N TRP A 629 8.52 5.05 -16.13
CA TRP A 629 8.32 6.14 -15.16
C TRP A 629 6.89 6.21 -14.62
N GLY A 630 5.88 5.99 -15.46
CA GLY A 630 4.48 5.92 -15.02
C GLY A 630 4.21 4.76 -14.05
N ALA A 631 4.88 3.60 -14.22
CA ALA A 631 4.79 2.50 -13.27
C ALA A 631 5.49 2.81 -11.94
N VAL A 632 6.68 3.42 -11.99
CA VAL A 632 7.40 3.92 -10.80
C VAL A 632 6.56 4.94 -10.02
N GLY A 633 5.93 5.90 -10.71
CA GLY A 633 5.02 6.86 -10.08
C GLY A 633 3.79 6.21 -9.44
N ARG A 634 3.21 5.16 -10.05
CA ARG A 634 2.10 4.40 -9.44
C ARG A 634 2.53 3.58 -8.23
N CYS A 635 3.79 3.15 -8.11
CA CYS A 635 4.31 2.56 -6.88
C CYS A 635 4.26 3.52 -5.68
N TRP A 636 4.22 4.84 -5.94
CA TRP A 636 4.20 5.88 -4.92
C TRP A 636 2.81 6.48 -4.65
N ARG A 637 1.74 5.77 -5.00
CA ARG A 637 0.39 6.15 -4.55
C ARG A 637 0.31 6.05 -3.01
N TYR A 638 -0.33 7.05 -2.40
CA TYR A 638 -0.47 7.14 -0.95
C TYR A 638 -1.26 5.94 -0.40
N ASP A 639 -2.48 5.73 -0.92
CA ASP A 639 -3.23 4.48 -0.71
C ASP A 639 -2.42 3.28 -1.24
N PRO A 640 -2.05 2.33 -0.37
CA PRO A 640 -1.32 1.14 -0.78
C PRO A 640 -2.04 0.30 -1.85
N LEU A 641 -3.37 0.27 -1.84
CA LEU A 641 -4.18 -0.59 -2.70
C LEU A 641 -4.25 -0.11 -4.16
N LEU A 642 -3.84 1.14 -4.43
CA LEU A 642 -3.71 1.70 -5.78
C LEU A 642 -2.33 1.47 -6.41
N ARG A 643 -1.39 0.86 -5.68
CA ARG A 643 -0.05 0.52 -6.19
C ARG A 643 -0.13 -0.73 -7.07
N PRO A 644 0.66 -0.81 -8.16
CA PRO A 644 0.67 -1.99 -9.03
C PRO A 644 1.27 -3.19 -8.29
N SER A 645 0.79 -4.40 -8.60
CA SER A 645 1.44 -5.62 -8.12
C SER A 645 2.77 -5.87 -8.83
N SER A 646 3.65 -6.66 -8.19
CA SER A 646 4.92 -7.13 -8.78
C SER A 646 4.71 -7.83 -10.12
N LYS A 647 3.65 -8.64 -10.25
CA LYS A 647 3.24 -9.30 -11.50
C LYS A 647 2.85 -8.31 -12.61
N GLU A 648 2.09 -7.26 -12.29
CA GLU A 648 1.65 -6.27 -13.29
C GLU A 648 2.82 -5.40 -13.79
N PHE A 649 3.72 -5.00 -12.90
CA PHE A 649 4.92 -4.27 -13.28
C PHE A 649 5.86 -5.16 -14.10
N LEU A 650 6.10 -6.41 -13.69
CA LEU A 650 6.94 -7.34 -14.46
C LEU A 650 6.38 -7.57 -15.88
N ARG A 651 5.07 -7.80 -16.02
CA ARG A 651 4.45 -7.98 -17.33
C ARG A 651 4.66 -6.75 -18.23
N MET A 652 4.52 -5.55 -17.69
CA MET A 652 4.76 -4.30 -18.44
C MET A 652 6.20 -4.22 -18.95
N LEU A 653 7.20 -4.60 -18.14
CA LEU A 653 8.60 -4.68 -18.58
C LEU A 653 8.78 -5.73 -19.68
N GLN A 654 8.24 -6.93 -19.51
CA GLN A 654 8.31 -8.01 -20.51
C GLN A 654 7.66 -7.63 -21.85
N GLU A 655 6.56 -6.88 -21.83
CA GLU A 655 5.91 -6.34 -23.05
C GLU A 655 6.76 -5.27 -23.77
N LEU A 656 7.72 -4.63 -23.09
CA LEU A 656 8.69 -3.72 -23.69
C LEU A 656 9.90 -4.43 -24.34
N GLU A 657 10.13 -5.70 -24.02
CA GLU A 657 11.31 -6.44 -24.48
C GLU A 657 11.35 -6.61 -26.01
N GLY A 658 12.53 -6.41 -26.60
CA GLY A 658 12.74 -6.54 -28.05
C GLY A 658 12.05 -5.48 -28.94
N ARG A 659 11.33 -4.49 -28.38
CA ARG A 659 10.64 -3.47 -29.19
C ARG A 659 11.64 -2.58 -29.95
N LYS A 660 11.38 -2.39 -31.26
CA LYS A 660 12.19 -1.53 -32.16
C LYS A 660 12.18 -0.05 -31.75
N LEU A 661 11.05 0.45 -31.23
CA LEU A 661 10.90 1.81 -30.69
C LEU A 661 10.80 1.74 -29.15
N ARG A 662 11.95 1.63 -28.49
CA ARG A 662 12.08 1.43 -27.03
C ARG A 662 11.43 2.51 -26.16
N TRP A 663 11.30 3.73 -26.68
CA TRP A 663 10.72 4.89 -26.00
C TRP A 663 9.20 5.01 -26.13
N LEU A 664 8.57 4.27 -27.03
CA LEU A 664 7.15 4.40 -27.35
C LEU A 664 6.30 3.76 -26.24
N PRO A 665 5.19 4.35 -25.78
CA PRO A 665 4.28 3.66 -24.86
C PRO A 665 3.77 2.33 -25.46
N LEU A 666 3.37 1.38 -24.59
CA LEU A 666 2.83 0.08 -25.03
C LEU A 666 1.48 0.20 -25.76
N THR A 667 0.67 1.18 -25.38
CA THR A 667 -0.67 1.44 -25.94
C THR A 667 -0.66 2.20 -27.27
N VAL A 668 0.45 2.83 -27.65
CA VAL A 668 0.56 3.56 -28.93
C VAL A 668 0.87 2.58 -30.06
N VAL A 669 -0.04 2.53 -31.03
CA VAL A 669 0.11 1.68 -32.22
C VAL A 669 1.05 2.32 -33.23
N ASP A 670 2.02 1.55 -33.73
CA ASP A 670 2.79 1.91 -34.93
C ASP A 670 2.04 1.47 -36.20
N LEU A 671 1.70 2.46 -37.03
CA LEU A 671 0.99 2.36 -38.29
C LEU A 671 1.95 2.30 -39.50
N ALA A 672 3.25 2.06 -39.27
CA ALA A 672 4.31 1.84 -40.25
C ALA A 672 3.83 1.29 -41.60
N GLY A 673 3.90 2.12 -42.64
CA GLY A 673 3.57 1.76 -44.02
C GLY A 673 2.08 1.55 -44.31
N LYS A 674 1.18 2.01 -43.44
CA LYS A 674 -0.29 2.00 -43.64
C LYS A 674 -0.86 3.39 -43.93
N VAL A 675 -0.10 4.45 -43.68
CA VAL A 675 -0.45 5.84 -44.00
C VAL A 675 0.21 6.22 -45.32
N ARG A 676 -0.48 6.94 -46.21
CA ARG A 676 0.13 7.40 -47.47
C ARG A 676 1.12 8.55 -47.20
N SER A 677 2.32 8.42 -47.76
CA SER A 677 3.31 9.49 -47.81
C SER A 677 2.81 10.65 -48.68
N ILE A 678 3.11 11.88 -48.27
CA ILE A 678 2.80 13.10 -49.03
C ILE A 678 4.01 13.44 -49.90
N SER A 679 3.79 13.58 -51.20
CA SER A 679 4.83 13.97 -52.16
C SER A 679 5.14 15.46 -52.07
N THR A 680 6.43 15.80 -51.91
CA THR A 680 6.93 17.19 -51.87
C THR A 680 6.62 17.94 -53.17
N GLY A 681 5.95 19.08 -53.10
CA GLY A 681 5.56 19.90 -54.25
C GLY A 681 4.20 20.60 -54.04
N GLU A 682 3.52 21.01 -55.12
CA GLU A 682 2.22 21.71 -55.04
C GLU A 682 1.14 20.92 -54.26
N ALA A 683 1.21 19.59 -54.28
CA ALA A 683 0.33 18.71 -53.50
C ALA A 683 0.44 18.94 -51.98
N GLU A 684 1.62 19.36 -51.50
CA GLU A 684 1.90 19.60 -50.08
C GLU A 684 1.13 20.83 -49.55
N ASP A 685 1.11 21.94 -50.31
CA ASP A 685 0.32 23.12 -49.96
C ASP A 685 -1.19 22.85 -50.01
N THR A 686 -1.67 22.02 -50.95
CA THR A 686 -3.11 21.67 -51.02
C THR A 686 -3.58 20.73 -49.92
N ALA A 687 -2.65 19.97 -49.30
CA ALA A 687 -2.92 19.03 -48.22
C ALA A 687 -2.72 19.63 -46.81
N ARG A 688 -2.10 20.81 -46.68
CA ARG A 688 -1.84 21.44 -45.37
C ARG A 688 -3.15 21.93 -44.72
N ILE A 689 -3.51 21.33 -43.59
CA ILE A 689 -4.68 21.68 -42.77
C ILE A 689 -4.39 22.89 -41.89
N ALA A 690 -3.20 22.92 -41.26
CA ALA A 690 -2.79 23.96 -40.32
C ALA A 690 -1.27 24.07 -40.24
N GLN A 691 -0.77 25.20 -39.76
CA GLN A 691 0.64 25.41 -39.44
C GLN A 691 0.76 26.13 -38.09
N TYR A 692 1.63 25.61 -37.24
CA TYR A 692 1.99 26.16 -35.94
C TYR A 692 3.46 26.54 -35.97
N THR A 693 3.84 27.59 -35.25
CA THR A 693 5.24 27.93 -35.00
C THR A 693 5.43 28.12 -33.50
N THR A 694 6.42 27.42 -32.95
CA THR A 694 6.72 27.39 -31.52
C THR A 694 8.18 27.74 -31.32
N VAL A 695 8.46 28.76 -30.50
CA VAL A 695 9.81 29.31 -30.31
C VAL A 695 10.39 28.78 -29.01
N TRP A 696 11.31 27.82 -29.10
CA TRP A 696 11.94 27.18 -27.94
C TRP A 696 13.22 27.92 -27.55
N ILE A 697 13.47 28.12 -26.26
CA ILE A 697 14.77 28.59 -25.79
C ILE A 697 15.66 27.37 -25.53
N ARG A 698 16.74 27.24 -26.32
CA ARG A 698 17.76 26.21 -26.10
C ARG A 698 18.90 26.78 -25.27
N GLU A 699 19.07 26.26 -24.07
CA GLU A 699 20.22 26.57 -23.23
C GLU A 699 21.39 25.62 -23.49
N PHE A 700 22.60 26.18 -23.57
CA PHE A 700 23.86 25.45 -23.54
C PHE A 700 24.58 25.71 -22.22
N ASN A 701 24.80 24.67 -21.42
CA ASN A 701 25.69 24.72 -20.26
C ASN A 701 27.06 24.15 -20.64
N TYR A 702 27.99 25.03 -21.04
CA TYR A 702 29.42 24.71 -21.05
C TYR A 702 30.08 25.17 -19.75
N VAL A 703 31.24 24.60 -19.42
CA VAL A 703 31.87 24.55 -18.08
C VAL A 703 32.28 25.92 -17.48
N LYS A 704 31.84 27.06 -18.06
CA LYS A 704 31.78 28.40 -17.41
C LYS A 704 30.94 29.46 -18.15
N GLU A 705 30.24 29.13 -19.24
CA GLU A 705 29.36 30.06 -19.98
C GLU A 705 28.02 29.38 -20.31
N ARG A 706 26.91 30.09 -20.03
CA ARG A 706 25.56 29.74 -20.47
C ARG A 706 25.23 30.55 -21.72
N ARG A 707 24.72 29.89 -22.77
CA ARG A 707 24.19 30.57 -23.97
C ARG A 707 22.77 30.12 -24.24
N GLU A 708 21.90 31.08 -24.55
CA GLU A 708 20.51 30.87 -24.95
C GLU A 708 20.40 31.07 -26.48
N GLU A 709 19.68 30.18 -27.16
CA GLU A 709 19.42 30.22 -28.61
C GLU A 709 17.93 29.98 -28.88
N ASP A 710 17.28 30.91 -29.58
CA ASP A 710 15.88 30.77 -30.00
C ASP A 710 15.76 29.78 -31.18
N VAL A 711 15.14 28.63 -30.91
CA VAL A 711 14.89 27.57 -31.87
C VAL A 711 13.43 27.61 -32.32
N HIS A 712 13.19 28.25 -33.46
CA HIS A 712 11.88 28.23 -34.13
C HIS A 712 11.60 26.83 -34.71
N VAL A 713 10.63 26.13 -34.12
CA VAL A 713 10.10 24.86 -34.61
C VAL A 713 8.76 25.14 -35.29
N SER A 714 8.69 24.95 -36.61
CA SER A 714 7.41 24.99 -37.33
C SER A 714 6.88 23.57 -37.51
N MET A 715 5.63 23.37 -37.08
CA MET A 715 4.90 22.11 -37.20
C MET A 715 3.73 22.33 -38.14
N SER A 716 3.59 21.47 -39.15
CA SER A 716 2.49 21.53 -40.11
C SER A 716 1.66 20.26 -39.98
N LEU A 717 0.34 20.44 -39.97
CA LEU A 717 -0.64 19.36 -40.00
C LEU A 717 -1.12 19.17 -41.43
N TYR A 718 -1.10 17.95 -41.93
CA TYR A 718 -1.51 17.62 -43.30
C TYR A 718 -2.59 16.54 -43.34
N GLU A 719 -3.47 16.63 -44.34
CA GLU A 719 -4.46 15.62 -44.69
C GLU A 719 -3.80 14.48 -45.48
N THR A 720 -4.04 13.24 -45.07
CA THR A 720 -3.63 12.05 -45.81
C THR A 720 -4.63 10.90 -45.59
N THR A 721 -4.36 9.74 -46.17
CA THR A 721 -5.23 8.56 -46.05
C THR A 721 -4.53 7.40 -45.36
N TYR A 722 -5.25 6.79 -44.42
CA TYR A 722 -4.91 5.51 -43.81
C TYR A 722 -5.59 4.36 -44.56
N THR A 723 -4.83 3.34 -44.91
CA THR A 723 -5.32 2.12 -45.60
C THR A 723 -4.95 0.87 -44.80
N PRO A 724 -5.92 0.20 -44.12
CA PRO A 724 -5.66 -1.05 -43.42
C PRO A 724 -5.45 -2.21 -44.40
N ARG A 725 -4.49 -3.11 -44.13
CA ARG A 725 -4.11 -4.24 -45.02
C ARG A 725 -5.22 -5.22 -45.42
N TRP A 726 -6.38 -5.19 -44.73
CA TRP A 726 -7.46 -6.17 -44.88
C TRP A 726 -8.80 -5.57 -45.36
N TYR A 727 -8.87 -4.26 -45.60
CA TYR A 727 -10.09 -3.57 -46.02
C TYR A 727 -9.84 -2.66 -47.22
N SER A 728 -10.81 -2.59 -48.15
CA SER A 728 -10.76 -1.76 -49.35
C SER A 728 -11.10 -0.28 -49.12
N LYS A 729 -11.53 0.10 -47.91
CA LYS A 729 -11.89 1.49 -47.57
C LYS A 729 -10.70 2.22 -46.92
N SER A 730 -10.21 3.26 -47.59
CA SER A 730 -9.30 4.26 -47.02
C SER A 730 -10.08 5.22 -46.10
N ALA A 731 -9.51 5.58 -44.96
CA ALA A 731 -10.03 6.61 -44.07
C ALA A 731 -9.13 7.86 -44.11
N PRO A 732 -9.68 9.09 -44.07
CA PRO A 732 -8.87 10.29 -43.91
C PRO A 732 -8.29 10.36 -42.50
N VAL A 733 -7.03 10.77 -42.40
CA VAL A 733 -6.31 11.00 -41.13
C VAL A 733 -5.49 12.29 -41.26
N ALA A 734 -5.19 12.92 -40.12
CA ALA A 734 -4.28 14.06 -40.09
C ALA A 734 -2.90 13.63 -39.60
N ILE A 735 -1.82 14.09 -40.25
CA ILE A 735 -0.44 13.83 -39.82
C ILE A 735 0.30 15.11 -39.43
N LYS A 736 1.00 15.08 -38.30
CA LYS A 736 1.78 16.22 -37.77
C LYS A 736 3.26 16.03 -38.14
N LEU A 737 3.74 16.81 -39.11
CA LEU A 737 5.15 16.84 -39.52
C LEU A 737 5.87 18.03 -38.89
N SER A 738 7.16 17.86 -38.59
CA SER A 738 8.02 18.94 -38.06
C SER A 738 9.06 19.36 -39.09
N SER A 739 9.07 20.65 -39.44
CA SER A 739 10.07 21.25 -40.31
C SER A 739 11.14 21.95 -39.47
N ILE A 740 12.29 21.29 -39.34
CA ILE A 740 13.41 21.80 -38.53
C ILE A 740 14.58 22.11 -39.46
N LYS A 741 14.88 23.39 -39.62
CA LYS A 741 15.97 23.88 -40.49
C LYS A 741 17.38 23.72 -39.90
N SER A 742 17.53 23.22 -38.67
CA SER A 742 18.84 23.02 -38.02
C SER A 742 19.19 21.54 -37.77
N GLN A 743 20.43 21.15 -38.08
CA GLN A 743 20.89 19.76 -38.07
C GLN A 743 21.16 19.16 -36.66
N LYS A 744 20.82 19.84 -35.55
CA LYS A 744 21.34 19.52 -34.19
C LYS A 744 20.30 19.20 -33.10
N GLN A 745 19.41 18.25 -33.38
CA GLN A 745 18.84 17.29 -32.40
C GLN A 745 17.78 17.68 -31.32
N PRO A 746 17.22 18.90 -31.16
CA PRO A 746 16.40 19.20 -29.98
C PRO A 746 15.01 18.51 -29.93
N SER A 747 14.61 17.78 -30.98
CA SER A 747 13.20 17.56 -31.32
C SER A 747 12.58 16.22 -30.95
N ASN A 748 13.37 15.24 -30.50
CA ASN A 748 12.84 13.92 -30.20
C ASN A 748 12.04 13.91 -28.88
N THR A 749 12.44 14.70 -27.89
CA THR A 749 11.78 14.77 -26.57
C THR A 749 10.38 15.35 -26.65
N THR A 750 10.20 16.51 -27.28
CA THR A 750 8.89 17.16 -27.42
C THR A 750 7.88 16.24 -28.08
N LEU A 751 8.31 15.57 -29.16
CA LEU A 751 7.51 14.56 -29.88
C LEU A 751 7.13 13.38 -28.97
N ARG A 752 8.09 12.83 -28.23
CA ARG A 752 7.86 11.73 -27.28
C ARG A 752 6.89 12.14 -26.16
N ASN A 753 7.05 13.33 -25.59
CA ASN A 753 6.20 13.87 -24.54
C ASN A 753 4.76 14.09 -25.04
N GLU A 754 4.61 14.76 -26.19
CA GLU A 754 3.30 14.99 -26.83
C GLU A 754 2.58 13.67 -27.10
N ILE A 755 3.26 12.67 -27.67
CA ILE A 755 2.69 11.32 -27.88
C ILE A 755 2.30 10.67 -26.54
N THR A 756 3.16 10.75 -25.51
CA THR A 756 2.92 10.12 -24.20
C THR A 756 1.69 10.73 -23.51
N ILE A 757 1.56 12.06 -23.55
CA ILE A 757 0.43 12.78 -23.00
C ILE A 757 -0.83 12.47 -23.81
N MET A 758 -0.83 12.65 -25.13
CA MET A 758 -2.03 12.43 -25.95
C MET A 758 -2.54 10.98 -25.91
N ASN A 759 -1.65 10.00 -25.71
CA ASN A 759 -1.99 8.58 -25.58
C ASN A 759 -2.86 8.23 -24.37
N GLN A 760 -2.90 9.07 -23.32
CA GLN A 760 -3.78 8.87 -22.16
C GLN A 760 -5.03 9.76 -22.17
N LEU A 761 -5.26 10.51 -23.25
CA LEU A 761 -6.42 11.40 -23.40
C LEU A 761 -7.47 10.75 -24.30
N ASP A 762 -8.69 10.59 -23.79
CA ASP A 762 -9.87 10.29 -24.58
C ASP A 762 -11.03 11.17 -24.14
N HIS A 763 -11.27 12.24 -24.90
CA HIS A 763 -12.27 13.26 -24.59
C HIS A 763 -12.83 13.86 -25.89
N PRO A 764 -14.15 14.10 -26.01
CA PRO A 764 -14.76 14.64 -27.24
C PRO A 764 -14.24 16.01 -27.67
N HIS A 765 -13.63 16.78 -26.75
CA HIS A 765 -13.08 18.12 -27.00
C HIS A 765 -11.54 18.16 -27.03
N ILE A 766 -10.89 17.01 -27.21
CA ILE A 766 -9.43 16.90 -27.40
C ILE A 766 -9.15 16.21 -28.73
N TYR A 767 -8.11 16.65 -29.45
CA TYR A 767 -7.75 16.06 -30.74
C TYR A 767 -7.11 14.67 -30.55
N LYS A 768 -7.77 13.63 -31.04
CA LYS A 768 -7.44 12.23 -30.70
C LYS A 768 -6.21 11.71 -31.44
N LEU A 769 -5.27 11.16 -30.67
CA LEU A 769 -4.16 10.36 -31.18
C LEU A 769 -4.67 8.99 -31.67
N LEU A 770 -4.34 8.62 -32.91
CA LEU A 770 -4.60 7.30 -33.47
C LEU A 770 -3.37 6.38 -33.41
N GLY A 771 -2.17 6.97 -33.40
CA GLY A 771 -0.90 6.25 -33.34
C GLY A 771 0.25 7.08 -33.89
N ILE A 772 1.31 6.39 -34.29
CA ILE A 772 2.43 6.98 -35.03
C ILE A 772 2.64 6.24 -36.35
N ASP A 773 3.37 6.83 -37.29
CA ASP A 773 3.94 6.14 -38.45
C ASP A 773 5.46 6.25 -38.45
N SER A 774 6.16 5.14 -38.26
CA SER A 774 7.63 5.07 -38.28
C SER A 774 8.26 4.87 -39.67
N SER A 775 7.46 4.79 -40.74
CA SER A 775 7.95 4.49 -42.09
C SER A 775 8.46 5.71 -42.88
N VAL A 776 8.04 6.92 -42.51
CA VAL A 776 8.41 8.16 -43.21
C VAL A 776 9.52 8.90 -42.46
N SER A 777 10.76 8.77 -42.96
CA SER A 777 11.95 9.66 -42.81
C SER A 777 12.23 10.40 -41.48
N PRO A 778 13.49 10.46 -41.04
CA PRO A 778 14.11 9.63 -39.99
C PRO A 778 13.45 9.69 -38.58
N ARG A 779 12.27 10.30 -38.41
CA ARG A 779 11.52 10.37 -37.13
C ARG A 779 10.07 9.94 -37.35
N PRO A 780 9.45 9.20 -36.42
CA PRO A 780 8.05 8.82 -36.60
C PRO A 780 7.12 10.03 -36.57
N THR A 781 6.10 9.98 -37.39
CA THR A 781 5.09 11.04 -37.56
C THR A 781 3.89 10.78 -36.65
N ILE A 782 3.34 11.81 -36.00
CA ILE A 782 2.10 11.65 -35.21
C ILE A 782 0.91 11.50 -36.16
N VAL A 783 0.08 10.47 -35.94
CA VAL A 783 -1.16 10.23 -36.69
C VAL A 783 -2.36 10.54 -35.79
N LEU A 784 -3.17 11.51 -36.21
CA LEU A 784 -4.36 11.99 -35.51
C LEU A 784 -5.62 11.65 -36.31
N GLU A 785 -6.78 11.71 -35.65
CA GLU A 785 -8.07 11.70 -36.35
C GLU A 785 -8.14 12.87 -37.37
N PHE A 786 -9.00 12.75 -38.39
CA PHE A 786 -9.23 13.87 -39.31
C PHE A 786 -10.45 14.69 -38.87
N CYS A 787 -10.23 15.96 -38.54
CA CYS A 787 -11.27 16.88 -38.07
C CYS A 787 -11.80 17.87 -39.13
N GLY A 788 -11.41 17.71 -40.41
CA GLY A 788 -11.75 18.66 -41.47
C GLY A 788 -10.78 19.84 -41.58
N ARG A 789 -11.12 20.81 -42.43
CA ARG A 789 -10.38 22.08 -42.59
C ARG A 789 -10.93 23.13 -41.62
N LEU A 790 -10.04 23.96 -41.07
CA LEU A 790 -10.42 25.06 -40.17
C LEU A 790 -11.45 26.00 -40.84
N PHE A 791 -12.55 26.29 -40.15
CA PHE A 791 -13.51 27.31 -40.58
C PHE A 791 -12.89 28.70 -40.40
N SER A 792 -12.54 29.34 -41.51
CA SER A 792 -11.86 30.64 -41.52
C SER A 792 -12.85 31.81 -41.56
N ARG A 793 -13.32 32.26 -40.38
CA ARG A 793 -13.54 33.69 -40.01
C ARG A 793 -14.25 33.81 -38.65
N PRO A 794 -13.64 34.45 -37.63
CA PRO A 794 -14.30 34.75 -36.35
C PRO A 794 -15.45 35.76 -36.46
N ASP A 795 -15.48 36.57 -37.53
CA ASP A 795 -16.43 37.67 -37.70
C ASP A 795 -17.87 37.18 -37.96
N ASP A 796 -18.03 35.99 -38.54
CA ASP A 796 -19.32 35.42 -38.93
C ASP A 796 -20.01 34.58 -37.82
N TRP A 797 -19.34 34.32 -36.70
CA TRP A 797 -19.89 33.47 -35.62
C TRP A 797 -20.90 34.19 -34.74
N SER A 798 -22.05 33.55 -34.50
CA SER A 798 -23.05 34.01 -33.53
C SER A 798 -22.53 33.93 -32.09
N SER A 799 -23.13 34.71 -31.18
CA SER A 799 -22.80 34.66 -29.76
C SER A 799 -22.99 33.25 -29.16
N HIS A 800 -23.93 32.46 -29.69
CA HIS A 800 -24.17 31.09 -29.24
C HIS A 800 -23.01 30.15 -29.61
N GLU A 801 -22.52 30.21 -30.86
CA GLU A 801 -21.38 29.41 -31.32
C GLU A 801 -20.09 29.79 -30.57
N ARG A 802 -19.87 31.09 -30.34
CA ARG A 802 -18.72 31.57 -29.53
C ARG A 802 -18.76 31.00 -28.11
N ILE A 803 -19.92 31.03 -27.45
CA ILE A 803 -20.11 30.44 -26.12
C ILE A 803 -19.90 28.92 -26.14
N GLN A 804 -20.38 28.23 -27.18
CA GLN A 804 -20.20 26.78 -27.30
C GLN A 804 -18.72 26.38 -27.50
N ILE A 805 -17.98 27.11 -28.32
CA ILE A 805 -16.52 26.92 -28.52
C ILE A 805 -15.77 27.12 -27.19
N LEU A 806 -16.11 28.16 -26.42
CA LEU A 806 -15.49 28.41 -25.12
C LEU A 806 -15.85 27.32 -24.10
N LYS A 807 -17.12 26.88 -24.07
CA LYS A 807 -17.57 25.78 -23.20
C LYS A 807 -16.84 24.47 -23.50
N ASP A 808 -16.78 24.06 -24.76
CA ASP A 808 -16.04 22.87 -25.22
C ASP A 808 -14.56 22.92 -24.82
N THR A 809 -13.95 24.11 -24.93
CA THR A 809 -12.55 24.34 -24.53
C THR A 809 -12.37 24.21 -23.02
N VAL A 810 -13.28 24.75 -22.19
CA VAL A 810 -13.23 24.59 -20.73
C VAL A 810 -13.47 23.13 -20.32
N GLU A 811 -14.38 22.41 -20.97
CA GLU A 811 -14.60 20.98 -20.71
C GLU A 811 -13.31 20.17 -21.00
N ALA A 812 -12.58 20.49 -22.07
CA ALA A 812 -11.27 19.90 -22.34
C ALA A 812 -10.22 20.23 -21.27
N ILE A 813 -10.13 21.49 -20.83
CA ILE A 813 -9.19 21.93 -19.78
C ILE A 813 -9.51 21.25 -18.43
N ALA A 814 -10.79 21.20 -18.05
CA ALA A 814 -11.23 20.55 -16.81
C ALA A 814 -10.90 19.04 -16.81
N TYR A 815 -11.06 18.36 -17.95
CA TYR A 815 -10.66 16.96 -18.13
C TYR A 815 -9.14 16.76 -17.94
N LEU A 816 -8.31 17.67 -18.47
CA LEU A 816 -6.85 17.64 -18.30
C LEU A 816 -6.45 17.88 -16.84
N HIS A 817 -7.02 18.89 -16.20
CA HIS A 817 -6.71 19.26 -14.81
C HIS A 817 -7.19 18.20 -13.81
N GLY A 818 -8.30 17.52 -14.10
CA GLY A 818 -8.84 16.41 -13.29
C GLY A 818 -8.37 15.01 -13.69
N HIS A 819 -7.33 14.87 -14.51
CA HIS A 819 -6.94 13.58 -15.09
C HIS A 819 -6.52 12.54 -14.02
N PRO A 820 -7.04 11.30 -14.03
CA PRO A 820 -6.90 10.35 -12.93
C PRO A 820 -5.48 9.82 -12.71
N ASN A 821 -4.59 9.92 -13.70
CA ASN A 821 -3.18 9.58 -13.50
C ASN A 821 -2.40 10.71 -12.77
N GLY A 822 -2.96 11.92 -12.75
CA GLY A 822 -2.39 13.12 -12.16
C GLY A 822 -2.67 14.33 -13.08
N PRO A 823 -2.85 15.56 -12.53
CA PRO A 823 -3.24 16.74 -13.31
C PRO A 823 -2.32 17.03 -14.49
N ILE A 824 -2.89 17.46 -15.62
CA ILE A 824 -2.14 17.81 -16.83
C ILE A 824 -2.35 19.30 -17.12
N ALA A 825 -1.27 20.09 -17.13
CA ALA A 825 -1.29 21.44 -17.68
C ALA A 825 -1.01 21.38 -19.19
N HIS A 826 -1.74 22.15 -20.00
CA HIS A 826 -1.56 22.19 -21.45
C HIS A 826 -0.41 23.13 -21.85
N GLY A 827 -0.25 24.27 -21.17
CA GLY A 827 0.86 25.20 -21.37
C GLY A 827 0.90 25.90 -22.72
N ASN A 828 -0.18 25.85 -23.51
CA ASN A 828 -0.24 26.45 -24.86
C ASN A 828 -1.68 26.69 -25.34
N ILE A 829 -2.55 27.19 -24.47
CA ILE A 829 -3.94 27.50 -24.82
C ILE A 829 -3.98 28.86 -25.53
N GLN A 830 -4.36 28.84 -26.81
CA GLN A 830 -4.50 30.04 -27.65
C GLN A 830 -5.45 29.72 -28.82
N PRO A 831 -6.06 30.73 -29.48
CA PRO A 831 -7.00 30.50 -30.58
C PRO A 831 -6.47 29.60 -31.70
N ALA A 832 -5.18 29.69 -32.03
CA ALA A 832 -4.54 28.87 -33.06
C ALA A 832 -4.48 27.36 -32.73
N ASN A 833 -4.62 27.00 -31.45
CA ASN A 833 -4.61 25.63 -30.95
C ASN A 833 -6.04 25.11 -30.61
N ILE A 834 -7.09 25.80 -31.06
CA ILE A 834 -8.49 25.40 -30.89
C ILE A 834 -9.10 25.15 -32.27
N PHE A 835 -9.39 23.90 -32.58
CA PHE A 835 -9.98 23.49 -33.86
C PHE A 835 -11.50 23.51 -33.78
N VAL A 836 -12.13 24.37 -34.57
CA VAL A 836 -13.59 24.41 -34.73
C VAL A 836 -14.00 23.47 -35.86
N LEU A 837 -14.83 22.48 -35.52
CA LEU A 837 -15.38 21.49 -36.45
C LEU A 837 -16.55 22.09 -37.25
N SER A 838 -16.88 21.47 -38.38
CA SER A 838 -18.09 21.82 -39.16
C SER A 838 -19.41 21.64 -38.41
N SER A 839 -19.40 20.98 -37.24
CA SER A 839 -20.52 20.85 -36.32
C SER A 839 -20.66 22.01 -35.32
N GLY A 840 -19.82 23.05 -35.40
CA GLY A 840 -19.79 24.15 -34.44
C GLY A 840 -19.21 23.79 -33.06
N ARG A 841 -18.63 22.59 -32.92
CA ARG A 841 -17.94 22.12 -31.71
C ARG A 841 -16.44 22.38 -31.80
N ALA A 842 -15.77 22.56 -30.67
CA ALA A 842 -14.32 22.79 -30.60
C ALA A 842 -13.54 21.56 -30.11
N LYS A 843 -12.28 21.44 -30.54
CA LYS A 843 -11.28 20.49 -30.02
C LYS A 843 -9.96 21.20 -29.74
N LEU A 844 -9.40 20.96 -28.56
CA LEU A 844 -8.08 21.45 -28.14
C LEU A 844 -6.96 20.57 -28.73
N THR A 845 -5.90 21.19 -29.23
CA THR A 845 -4.77 20.53 -29.93
C THR A 845 -3.41 21.11 -29.49
N ASN A 846 -2.32 20.45 -29.91
CA ASN A 846 -0.93 20.86 -29.77
C ASN A 846 -0.38 20.76 -28.33
N PHE A 847 -0.31 19.52 -27.84
CA PHE A 847 0.20 19.13 -26.51
C PHE A 847 1.74 19.14 -26.43
N SER A 848 2.43 19.83 -27.34
CA SER A 848 3.89 19.93 -27.38
C SER A 848 4.51 20.59 -26.14
N CYS A 849 3.74 21.46 -25.47
CA CYS A 849 4.13 22.13 -24.22
C CYS A 849 3.50 21.49 -22.97
N ALA A 850 2.68 20.45 -23.12
CA ALA A 850 1.90 19.92 -22.01
C ALA A 850 2.78 19.17 -20.98
N PHE A 851 2.35 19.19 -19.72
CA PHE A 851 3.08 18.61 -18.60
C PHE A 851 2.13 17.92 -17.62
N GLN A 852 2.50 16.74 -17.11
CA GLN A 852 1.72 16.00 -16.14
C GLN A 852 2.37 15.99 -14.74
N TYR A 853 1.59 16.37 -13.74
CA TYR A 853 1.93 16.30 -12.32
C TYR A 853 1.63 14.91 -11.75
N ILE A 854 2.46 14.46 -10.80
CA ILE A 854 2.38 13.10 -10.22
C ILE A 854 1.53 13.05 -8.93
N VAL A 855 1.29 14.22 -8.31
CA VAL A 855 0.64 14.38 -7.00
C VAL A 855 -0.71 15.10 -7.15
N THR A 856 -1.64 14.81 -6.26
CA THR A 856 -3.04 15.26 -6.29
C THR A 856 -3.32 16.63 -5.66
N ASP A 857 -2.32 17.30 -5.06
CA ASP A 857 -2.49 18.66 -4.52
C ASP A 857 -1.61 19.67 -5.30
N PRO A 858 -2.19 20.44 -6.24
CA PRO A 858 -1.48 21.45 -7.01
C PRO A 858 -1.29 22.78 -6.26
N ASN A 859 -1.80 22.95 -5.03
CA ASN A 859 -1.74 24.23 -4.31
C ASN A 859 -0.45 24.43 -3.50
N ASN A 860 0.35 23.37 -3.28
CA ASN A 860 1.67 23.51 -2.67
C ASN A 860 2.70 23.90 -3.74
N HIS A 861 3.11 25.19 -3.72
CA HIS A 861 4.14 25.74 -4.58
C HIS A 861 5.53 25.14 -4.30
N ILE A 862 5.78 23.93 -4.80
CA ILE A 862 7.13 23.35 -4.85
C ILE A 862 7.77 23.77 -6.18
N SER A 863 8.96 24.37 -6.07
CA SER A 863 9.83 24.69 -7.19
C SER A 863 10.18 23.38 -7.90
N LEU A 864 9.70 23.20 -9.13
CA LEU A 864 9.94 22.02 -9.96
C LEU A 864 10.60 22.48 -11.25
N SER A 865 11.80 22.00 -11.53
CA SER A 865 12.51 22.04 -12.81
C SER A 865 13.02 20.61 -13.06
N ALA A 866 13.40 20.10 -14.23
CA ALA A 866 13.63 20.71 -15.52
C ALA A 866 12.92 19.93 -16.65
N MET A 867 12.35 20.67 -17.60
CA MET A 867 12.29 20.31 -19.02
C MET A 867 12.84 21.49 -19.82
N ALA A 868 13.02 21.34 -21.14
CA ALA A 868 13.50 22.41 -22.02
C ALA A 868 12.73 23.71 -21.76
N GLY A 869 13.43 24.85 -21.81
CA GLY A 869 12.84 26.17 -21.58
C GLY A 869 11.52 26.27 -22.33
N ALA A 870 10.42 26.40 -21.58
CA ALA A 870 9.09 26.45 -22.16
C ALA A 870 9.10 27.53 -23.25
N PRO A 871 8.53 27.23 -24.43
CA PRO A 871 8.61 28.16 -25.53
C PRO A 871 8.00 29.49 -25.12
N GLN A 872 8.57 30.61 -25.58
CA GLN A 872 7.90 31.90 -25.39
C GLN A 872 6.54 31.84 -26.08
N LEU A 873 5.49 31.74 -25.26
CA LEU A 873 4.13 31.94 -25.67
C LEU A 873 4.00 33.38 -26.21
N PRO A 874 3.18 33.62 -27.25
CA PRO A 874 2.90 34.97 -27.70
C PRO A 874 2.39 35.80 -26.51
N SER A 875 3.01 36.95 -26.23
CA SER A 875 2.92 37.67 -24.95
C SER A 875 1.53 38.21 -24.55
N LEU A 876 0.49 37.90 -25.32
CA LEU A 876 -0.91 38.23 -25.03
C LEU A 876 -1.63 37.14 -24.23
N TYR A 877 -1.13 35.90 -24.22
CA TYR A 877 -1.81 34.76 -23.58
C TYR A 877 -1.13 34.29 -22.29
N CYS A 878 0.05 34.82 -21.95
CA CYS A 878 0.79 34.42 -20.75
C CYS A 878 0.21 35.03 -19.46
N SER A 879 0.21 34.29 -18.35
CA SER A 879 -0.08 34.85 -17.02
C SER A 879 1.05 35.80 -16.52
N PRO A 880 0.78 36.75 -15.61
CA PRO A 880 1.79 37.72 -15.16
C PRO A 880 2.98 37.05 -14.45
N GLU A 881 2.72 35.96 -13.73
CA GLU A 881 3.74 35.07 -13.13
C GLU A 881 4.72 34.45 -14.17
N GLN A 882 4.36 34.38 -15.45
CA GLN A 882 5.27 33.99 -16.55
C GLN A 882 6.14 35.16 -17.07
N HIS A 883 5.83 36.39 -16.64
CA HIS A 883 6.53 37.61 -17.01
C HIS A 883 7.35 38.23 -15.86
N THR A 884 6.90 38.08 -14.61
CA THR A 884 7.43 38.82 -13.45
C THR A 884 8.39 38.01 -12.59
N GLU A 885 9.48 37.51 -13.17
CA GLU A 885 10.69 37.20 -12.38
C GLU A 885 11.94 37.24 -13.30
N SER A 886 12.51 38.44 -13.49
CA SER A 886 13.85 38.62 -14.08
C SER A 886 14.98 38.23 -13.11
N GLY A 887 14.69 37.27 -12.22
CA GLY A 887 15.60 36.63 -11.30
C GLY A 887 16.19 35.39 -11.94
N LYS A 888 17.52 35.28 -11.92
CA LYS A 888 18.24 34.12 -12.42
C LYS A 888 17.77 32.84 -11.71
N ASP A 889 17.74 31.73 -12.44
CA ASP A 889 17.72 30.33 -11.95
C ASP A 889 16.39 29.55 -11.89
N ARG A 890 15.31 29.94 -12.61
CA ARG A 890 14.09 29.09 -12.74
C ARG A 890 13.67 28.77 -14.17
N ILE A 891 13.54 27.46 -14.44
CA ILE A 891 12.90 26.92 -15.65
C ILE A 891 11.39 27.06 -15.50
N PHE A 892 10.71 27.60 -16.52
CA PHE A 892 9.26 27.79 -16.48
C PHE A 892 8.52 26.49 -16.81
N LEU A 893 7.73 25.94 -15.87
CA LEU A 893 6.79 24.85 -16.13
C LEU A 893 5.36 25.42 -16.28
N PRO A 894 4.54 24.87 -17.19
CA PRO A 894 3.15 25.31 -17.34
C PRO A 894 2.33 24.88 -16.12
N THR A 895 1.60 25.82 -15.52
CA THR A 895 0.76 25.55 -14.35
C THR A 895 -0.72 25.43 -14.75
N LEU A 896 -1.51 24.74 -13.92
CA LEU A 896 -2.96 24.68 -14.09
C LEU A 896 -3.60 26.09 -14.05
N ALA A 897 -3.05 27.01 -13.25
CA ALA A 897 -3.50 28.40 -13.18
C ALA A 897 -3.19 29.19 -14.46
N ALA A 898 -2.00 29.01 -15.04
CA ALA A 898 -1.61 29.64 -16.30
C ALA A 898 -2.49 29.20 -17.48
N ASP A 899 -2.94 27.94 -17.50
CA ASP A 899 -3.93 27.46 -18.48
C ASP A 899 -5.26 28.25 -18.40
N ILE A 900 -5.76 28.51 -17.18
CA ILE A 900 -7.00 29.28 -16.96
C ILE A 900 -6.83 30.74 -17.38
N TRP A 901 -5.66 31.35 -17.12
CA TRP A 901 -5.35 32.69 -17.63
C TRP A 901 -5.30 32.71 -19.16
N SER A 902 -4.58 31.76 -19.77
CA SER A 902 -4.45 31.63 -21.22
C SER A 902 -5.82 31.42 -21.90
N PHE A 903 -6.72 30.66 -21.25
CA PHE A 903 -8.11 30.54 -21.64
C PHE A 903 -8.87 31.88 -21.54
N GLY A 904 -8.67 32.67 -20.47
CA GLY A 904 -9.23 34.01 -20.33
C GLY A 904 -8.83 34.96 -21.45
N SER A 905 -7.52 35.05 -21.78
CA SER A 905 -7.03 35.81 -22.93
C SER A 905 -7.58 35.28 -24.27
N THR A 906 -7.73 33.97 -24.40
CA THR A 906 -8.37 33.33 -25.56
C THR A 906 -9.83 33.75 -25.70
N ALA A 907 -10.61 33.75 -24.62
CA ALA A 907 -12.01 34.19 -24.61
C ALA A 907 -12.17 35.66 -25.01
N LEU A 908 -11.27 36.54 -24.55
CA LEU A 908 -11.22 37.95 -24.98
C LEU A 908 -10.87 38.12 -26.47
N SER A 909 -10.13 37.17 -27.05
CA SER A 909 -9.68 37.21 -28.45
C SER A 909 -10.78 36.76 -29.44
N VAL A 910 -11.80 36.03 -29.00
CA VAL A 910 -12.99 35.63 -29.79
C VAL A 910 -14.00 36.79 -29.92
N ARG A 911 -13.50 38.04 -29.96
CA ARG A 911 -14.27 39.21 -29.53
C ARG A 911 -15.47 39.54 -30.42
N GLY A 912 -16.64 39.47 -29.80
CA GLY A 912 -17.94 39.98 -30.25
C GLY A 912 -18.91 40.14 -29.07
N LEU A 913 -18.39 40.09 -27.84
CA LEU A 913 -19.13 40.02 -26.56
C LEU A 913 -18.83 41.25 -25.68
N THR A 914 -18.71 42.43 -26.31
CA THR A 914 -18.75 43.72 -25.62
C THR A 914 -19.65 44.68 -26.39
N ASN A 915 -20.95 44.51 -26.20
CA ASN A 915 -22.00 45.53 -26.24
C ASN A 915 -23.14 45.03 -25.33
#